data_AF-A0A7C1ARY8-F1
#
_entry.id   AF-A0A7C1ARY8-F1
#
_cell.length_a   1.000
_cell.length_b   1.000
_cell.length_c   1.000
_cell.angle_alpha   90.00
_cell.angle_beta   90.00
_cell.angle_gamma   90.00
#
_symmetry.space_group_name_H-M   'P 1'
#
loop_
_entity.id
_entity.type
_entity.pdbx_description
1 polymer ?
#
loop_
_entity_poly.entity_id
_entity_poly.type
_entity_poly.pdbx_seq_one_letter_code
_entity_poly.pdbx_strand_id
1 'polypeptide(L)'
;MCLPLREGESIPSPTRLPLSHPFIARSPRPVPLTTLYTLGVAYSREDIDRVRDRTDLAELAAEVTKVRRSGRSVMAVCPFHQEKTPSLSIDAARGLFHCFGCGKSGDVYQWVQETQNTDFVGALELLARRANVTLTEDPTAKRRRGRRESLVSATQLAVEFFNDQLKKSPEAGHARSYVRGRGYDADVVDRFMLGYSPDSWDTLINHLKDAGVNTRTMEDAGLVSKSRQGRAIDRFRGRLMFPIYDLRGDPVGFGARILDGDGPKYLNSPETSIYRKSNLLYGLNWAKAAIVREHEAVVVEGYTDVIAFHLADHPVAVASCGTALGDDHLDLLRRFTEKVVLAFDGDAAGANAALRGFDLAVPADIDLRVTVFPDGKDPADLVSDGRIDDVRRAISESLALLRFRLDAELEKYNLSEPEGRGRAVRAVGALIASHPDAVTRREYAVLVARRTWGERALGETAIRQAGRTSTRGGGGRRGRSPRAGGYREDEVPDPTPTPDAETMRLPTKLTGHHKAEQELLRLLAMNDAVVREVHIDESWFSLPIHVAAYRLLSPSVEDAGAGGTVDLGSLIAGNSSPEAALVAALAMSDRPLADSTELLNRLKVGGIDRRIHKIRTKLDTLASEGRDYSMAFEELIALEHERRLLRSNE
;
A
#
# COMPACT_ATOMS: atom_id res chain seq x y z
N MET A 1 -19.14 56.14 0.89
CA MET A 1 -18.13 57.21 1.00
C MET A 1 -16.92 56.75 0.22
N CYS A 2 -16.77 57.25 -1.01
CA CYS A 2 -15.65 56.96 -1.90
C CYS A 2 -14.47 57.88 -1.57
N LEU A 3 -13.25 57.35 -1.55
CA LEU A 3 -12.03 58.15 -1.66
C LEU A 3 -11.05 57.49 -2.66
N PRO A 4 -10.24 58.28 -3.37
CA PRO A 4 -9.82 57.98 -4.74
C PRO A 4 -8.38 57.48 -4.87
N LEU A 5 -8.10 56.89 -6.03
CA LEU A 5 -6.80 56.45 -6.53
C LEU A 5 -5.81 57.62 -6.66
N ARG A 6 -4.55 57.41 -6.27
CA ARG A 6 -3.41 58.24 -6.67
C ARG A 6 -2.60 57.49 -7.72
N GLU A 7 -2.46 58.12 -8.89
CA GLU A 7 -1.51 57.74 -9.93
C GLU A 7 -0.09 58.22 -9.58
N GLY A 8 0.90 57.47 -10.05
CA GLY A 8 2.25 57.99 -10.27
C GLY A 8 3.34 57.28 -9.48
N GLU A 9 3.77 56.10 -9.93
CA GLU A 9 5.16 55.67 -9.81
C GLU A 9 5.47 54.62 -10.88
N SER A 10 6.45 54.94 -11.73
CA SER A 10 6.92 54.17 -12.88
C SER A 10 7.72 52.92 -12.45
N ILE A 11 7.26 51.74 -12.84
CA ILE A 11 7.95 50.46 -12.62
C ILE A 11 8.77 50.11 -13.89
N PRO A 12 10.05 49.72 -13.76
CA PRO A 12 10.92 49.49 -14.90
C PRO A 12 10.55 48.23 -15.69
N SER A 13 10.75 48.31 -17.01
CA SER A 13 10.53 47.24 -17.98
C SER A 13 11.28 45.95 -17.63
N PRO A 14 10.63 44.77 -17.59
CA PRO A 14 11.34 43.51 -17.42
C PRO A 14 12.01 43.10 -18.74
N THR A 15 13.33 42.98 -18.66
CA THR A 15 14.25 42.43 -19.64
C THR A 15 13.72 41.10 -20.20
N ARG A 16 13.61 40.99 -21.53
CA ARG A 16 13.34 39.72 -22.22
C ARG A 16 14.50 38.76 -21.96
N LEU A 17 14.24 37.67 -21.24
CA LEU A 17 15.10 36.49 -21.28
C LEU A 17 14.66 35.58 -22.44
N PRO A 18 15.59 35.05 -23.25
CA PRO A 18 15.28 34.19 -24.38
C PRO A 18 14.87 32.79 -23.90
N LEU A 19 13.74 32.29 -24.41
CA LEU A 19 13.33 30.90 -24.30
C LEU A 19 14.21 30.05 -25.22
N SER A 20 15.14 29.30 -24.64
CA SER A 20 15.80 28.19 -25.32
C SER A 20 16.17 27.10 -24.31
N HIS A 21 15.28 26.13 -24.11
CA HIS A 21 15.61 24.71 -23.99
C HIS A 21 14.32 23.86 -24.13
N PRO A 22 14.33 22.78 -24.92
CA PRO A 22 13.20 21.87 -25.03
C PRO A 22 13.18 20.94 -23.81
N PHE A 23 12.21 21.13 -22.92
CA PHE A 23 11.93 20.15 -21.87
C PHE A 23 11.13 19.00 -22.46
N ILE A 24 11.77 17.84 -22.58
CA ILE A 24 11.14 16.58 -22.96
C ILE A 24 10.28 16.11 -21.79
N ALA A 25 8.97 16.34 -21.88
CA ALA A 25 8.00 15.77 -20.95
C ALA A 25 7.90 14.26 -21.19
N ARG A 26 8.13 13.46 -20.13
CA ARG A 26 7.87 12.02 -20.13
C ARG A 26 6.38 11.78 -20.40
N SER A 27 6.07 10.86 -21.31
CA SER A 27 4.71 10.41 -21.57
C SER A 27 4.08 9.85 -20.28
N PRO A 28 2.85 10.24 -19.92
CA PRO A 28 2.11 9.53 -18.88
C PRO A 28 1.85 8.09 -19.33
N ARG A 29 2.15 7.12 -18.46
CA ARG A 29 1.88 5.70 -18.71
C ARG A 29 0.36 5.49 -18.78
N PRO A 30 -0.15 4.67 -19.72
CA PRO A 30 -1.54 4.24 -19.68
C PRO A 30 -1.81 3.53 -18.35
N VAL A 31 -3.00 3.77 -17.79
CA VAL A 31 -3.50 3.08 -16.61
C VAL A 31 -3.46 1.57 -16.89
N PRO A 32 -2.85 0.74 -16.02
CA PRO A 32 -2.83 -0.70 -16.23
C PRO A 32 -4.24 -1.25 -16.37
N LEU A 33 -4.49 -2.02 -17.43
CA LEU A 33 -5.77 -2.68 -17.74
C LEU A 33 -6.26 -3.64 -16.62
N THR A 34 -5.44 -3.93 -15.61
CA THR A 34 -5.82 -4.65 -14.40
C THR A 34 -6.75 -3.85 -13.49
N THR A 35 -6.70 -2.51 -13.50
CA THR A 35 -7.62 -1.66 -12.71
C THR A 35 -9.07 -1.79 -13.17
N LEU A 36 -9.29 -2.08 -14.46
CA LEU A 36 -10.63 -2.31 -15.02
C LEU A 36 -11.21 -3.67 -14.60
N TYR A 37 -10.37 -4.68 -14.34
CA TYR A 37 -10.85 -5.99 -13.89
C TYR A 37 -11.29 -5.98 -12.41
N THR A 38 -10.65 -5.15 -11.58
CA THR A 38 -11.03 -4.98 -10.17
C THR A 38 -12.29 -4.13 -10.00
N LEU A 39 -12.63 -3.28 -10.99
CA LEU A 39 -13.86 -2.48 -11.00
C LEU A 39 -15.08 -3.21 -11.56
N GLY A 40 -14.96 -4.49 -11.96
CA GLY A 40 -16.10 -5.29 -12.37
C GLY A 40 -16.88 -4.67 -13.53
N VAL A 41 -16.18 -4.13 -14.53
CA VAL A 41 -16.83 -3.53 -15.70
C VAL A 41 -17.69 -4.59 -16.37
N ALA A 42 -19.01 -4.36 -16.36
CA ALA A 42 -20.01 -5.30 -16.84
C ALA A 42 -20.13 -5.29 -18.37
N TYR A 43 -19.39 -4.43 -19.06
CA TYR A 43 -19.56 -4.13 -20.49
C TYR A 43 -18.39 -4.63 -21.33
N SER A 44 -18.68 -4.98 -22.59
CA SER A 44 -17.67 -5.51 -23.51
C SER A 44 -16.54 -4.50 -23.75
N ARG A 45 -15.30 -4.99 -23.88
CA ARG A 45 -14.14 -4.13 -24.21
C ARG A 45 -14.35 -3.36 -25.50
N GLU A 46 -14.98 -4.00 -26.48
CA GLU A 46 -15.32 -3.38 -27.76
C GLU A 46 -16.28 -2.20 -27.58
N ASP A 47 -17.25 -2.28 -26.67
CA ASP A 47 -18.14 -1.16 -26.35
C ASP A 47 -17.40 -0.01 -25.66
N ILE A 48 -16.52 -0.31 -24.71
CA ILE A 48 -15.71 0.71 -24.01
C ILE A 48 -14.80 1.42 -25.01
N ASP A 49 -14.17 0.70 -25.92
CA ASP A 49 -13.33 1.31 -26.95
C ASP A 49 -14.20 2.12 -27.94
N ARG A 50 -15.35 1.59 -28.35
CA ARG A 50 -16.30 2.27 -29.24
C ARG A 50 -16.87 3.56 -28.65
N VAL A 51 -17.15 3.60 -27.34
CA VAL A 51 -17.59 4.83 -26.66
C VAL A 51 -16.45 5.85 -26.63
N ARG A 52 -15.22 5.42 -26.32
CA ARG A 52 -14.05 6.30 -26.33
C ARG A 52 -13.81 6.90 -27.71
N ASP A 53 -13.80 6.06 -28.73
CA ASP A 53 -13.47 6.44 -30.11
C ASP A 53 -14.55 7.35 -30.74
N ARG A 54 -15.79 7.31 -30.24
CA ARG A 54 -16.89 8.21 -30.66
C ARG A 54 -17.00 9.49 -29.83
N THR A 55 -16.14 9.68 -28.84
CA THR A 55 -16.21 10.82 -27.93
C THR A 55 -15.09 11.81 -28.24
N ASP A 56 -15.43 13.02 -28.69
CA ASP A 56 -14.47 14.11 -28.83
C ASP A 56 -14.25 14.81 -27.48
N LEU A 57 -13.06 14.60 -26.90
CA LEU A 57 -12.68 15.22 -25.63
C LEU A 57 -12.60 16.75 -25.70
N ALA A 58 -12.22 17.33 -26.84
CA ALA A 58 -12.14 18.77 -26.98
C ALA A 58 -13.54 19.41 -26.96
N GLU A 59 -14.55 18.73 -27.53
CA GLU A 59 -15.95 19.15 -27.44
C GLU A 59 -16.47 19.03 -26.00
N LEU A 60 -16.22 17.90 -25.33
CA LEU A 60 -16.61 17.74 -23.92
C LEU A 60 -15.95 18.79 -23.02
N ALA A 61 -14.70 19.14 -23.28
CA ALA A 61 -14.01 20.16 -22.50
C ALA A 61 -14.57 21.56 -22.77
N ALA A 62 -15.01 21.85 -24.00
CA ALA A 62 -15.62 23.13 -24.37
C ALA A 62 -16.93 23.40 -23.62
N GLU A 63 -17.62 22.36 -23.13
CA GLU A 63 -18.83 22.50 -22.30
C GLU A 63 -18.53 22.97 -20.88
N VAL A 64 -17.32 22.69 -20.38
CA VAL A 64 -16.91 22.96 -18.99
C VAL A 64 -16.02 24.19 -18.89
N THR A 65 -15.17 24.43 -19.89
CA THR A 65 -14.18 25.51 -19.86
C THR A 65 -13.93 26.09 -21.24
N LYS A 66 -13.45 27.33 -21.29
CA LYS A 66 -13.16 28.01 -22.56
C LYS A 66 -11.91 27.40 -23.19
N VAL A 67 -12.10 26.76 -24.34
CA VAL A 67 -11.04 26.15 -25.13
C VAL A 67 -10.49 27.10 -26.20
N ARG A 68 -9.18 26.99 -26.49
CA ARG A 68 -8.48 27.70 -27.57
C ARG A 68 -7.56 26.74 -28.32
N ARG A 69 -7.68 26.70 -29.64
CA ARG A 69 -6.78 25.88 -30.49
C ARG A 69 -5.34 26.40 -30.42
N SER A 70 -4.39 25.47 -30.28
CA SER A 70 -2.95 25.73 -30.23
C SER A 70 -2.20 24.64 -31.00
N GLY A 71 -2.10 24.80 -32.32
CA GLY A 71 -1.48 23.79 -33.18
C GLY A 71 -2.30 22.50 -33.25
N ARG A 72 -1.68 21.36 -32.90
CA ARG A 72 -2.34 20.04 -32.85
C ARG A 72 -3.12 19.78 -31.55
N SER A 73 -2.93 20.59 -30.52
CA SER A 73 -3.64 20.48 -29.25
C SER A 73 -4.61 21.63 -29.02
N VAL A 74 -5.53 21.41 -28.08
CA VAL A 74 -6.47 22.40 -27.59
C VAL A 74 -6.07 22.80 -26.18
N MET A 75 -5.90 24.09 -25.93
CA MET A 75 -5.55 24.62 -24.61
C MET A 75 -6.79 25.18 -23.90
N ALA A 76 -6.89 24.99 -22.59
CA ALA A 76 -7.99 25.47 -21.76
C ALA A 76 -7.52 25.87 -20.36
N VAL A 77 -8.35 26.65 -19.65
CA VAL A 77 -8.18 26.86 -18.20
C VAL A 77 -8.64 25.59 -17.50
N CYS A 78 -7.79 25.06 -16.61
CA CYS A 78 -8.09 23.80 -15.93
C CYS A 78 -9.32 23.96 -15.00
N PRO A 79 -10.34 23.09 -15.11
CA PRO A 79 -11.48 23.11 -14.19
C PRO A 79 -11.17 22.44 -12.84
N PHE A 80 -10.04 21.75 -12.71
CA PHE A 80 -9.71 20.94 -11.53
C PHE A 80 -8.95 21.69 -10.43
N HIS A 81 -8.43 22.88 -10.73
CA HIS A 81 -7.76 23.74 -9.77
C HIS A 81 -7.94 25.21 -10.16
N GLN A 82 -7.79 26.11 -9.20
CA GLN A 82 -7.98 27.54 -9.45
C GLN A 82 -6.75 28.15 -10.14
N GLU A 83 -6.89 28.51 -11.40
CA GLU A 83 -5.91 29.29 -12.16
C GLU A 83 -6.56 30.25 -13.14
N LYS A 84 -5.83 31.28 -13.57
CA LYS A 84 -6.31 32.28 -14.53
C LYS A 84 -5.74 32.10 -15.95
N THR A 85 -4.66 31.34 -16.06
CA THR A 85 -3.94 31.11 -17.33
C THR A 85 -4.22 29.69 -17.84
N PRO A 86 -4.46 29.49 -19.15
CA PRO A 86 -4.66 28.16 -19.71
C PRO A 86 -3.45 27.24 -19.47
N SER A 87 -3.59 26.22 -18.62
CA SER A 87 -2.55 25.20 -18.40
C SER A 87 -3.00 23.78 -18.80
N LEU A 88 -4.27 23.60 -19.14
CA LEU A 88 -4.82 22.33 -19.61
C LEU A 88 -4.57 22.17 -21.11
N SER A 89 -3.85 21.13 -21.51
CA SER A 89 -3.66 20.72 -22.91
C SER A 89 -4.46 19.46 -23.20
N ILE A 90 -5.23 19.48 -24.29
CA ILE A 90 -6.07 18.39 -24.76
C ILE A 90 -5.56 17.96 -26.13
N ASP A 91 -5.21 16.69 -26.26
CA ASP A 91 -4.91 16.04 -27.54
C ASP A 91 -6.20 15.41 -28.07
N ALA A 92 -6.87 16.13 -28.97
CA ALA A 92 -8.14 15.69 -29.55
C ALA A 92 -8.01 14.40 -30.37
N ALA A 93 -6.85 14.15 -30.98
CA ALA A 93 -6.64 12.96 -31.81
C ALA A 93 -6.48 11.69 -30.95
N ARG A 94 -5.90 11.82 -29.76
CA ARG A 94 -5.71 10.71 -28.82
C ARG A 94 -6.81 10.61 -27.75
N GLY A 95 -7.67 11.62 -27.63
CA GLY A 95 -8.68 11.68 -26.58
C GLY A 95 -8.09 11.78 -25.17
N LEU A 96 -6.96 12.49 -25.02
CA LEU A 96 -6.23 12.61 -23.76
C LEU A 96 -6.12 14.08 -23.33
N PHE A 97 -6.12 14.33 -22.02
CA PHE A 97 -5.80 15.64 -21.45
C PHE A 97 -4.64 15.56 -20.45
N HIS A 98 -3.93 16.66 -20.31
CA HIS A 98 -2.92 16.88 -19.28
C HIS A 98 -2.90 18.35 -18.86
N CYS A 99 -2.96 18.60 -17.57
CA CYS A 99 -2.86 19.92 -16.98
C CYS A 99 -1.44 20.19 -16.48
N PHE A 100 -0.75 21.18 -17.07
CA PHE A 100 0.59 21.58 -16.66
C PHE A 100 0.64 22.32 -15.32
N GLY A 101 -0.49 22.87 -14.84
CA GLY A 101 -0.58 23.50 -13.52
C GLY A 101 -0.63 22.51 -12.36
N CYS A 102 -1.67 21.66 -12.30
CA CYS A 102 -1.88 20.72 -11.19
C CYS A 102 -1.41 19.27 -11.47
N GLY A 103 -0.93 18.97 -12.67
CA GLY A 103 -0.45 17.63 -13.03
C GLY A 103 -1.55 16.60 -13.32
N LYS A 104 -2.85 16.96 -13.24
CA LYS A 104 -3.93 16.03 -13.58
C LYS A 104 -3.89 15.64 -15.06
N SER A 105 -4.06 14.35 -15.35
CA SER A 105 -4.11 13.81 -16.70
C SER A 105 -5.06 12.62 -16.79
N GLY A 106 -5.63 12.39 -17.96
CA GLY A 106 -6.54 11.27 -18.16
C GLY A 106 -7.12 11.22 -19.57
N ASP A 107 -8.05 10.29 -19.77
CA ASP A 107 -8.82 10.12 -21.00
C ASP A 107 -10.23 10.73 -20.86
N VAL A 108 -11.09 10.44 -21.85
CA VAL A 108 -12.50 10.87 -21.86
C VAL A 108 -13.28 10.41 -20.63
N TYR A 109 -12.99 9.22 -20.08
CA TYR A 109 -13.70 8.70 -18.91
C TYR A 109 -13.24 9.44 -17.67
N GLN A 110 -11.93 9.57 -17.47
CA GLN A 110 -11.38 10.33 -16.34
C GLN A 110 -11.89 11.78 -16.36
N TRP A 111 -12.01 12.40 -17.53
CA TRP A 111 -12.58 13.74 -17.66
C TRP A 111 -14.00 13.82 -17.07
N VAL A 112 -14.88 12.89 -17.45
CA VAL A 112 -16.27 12.84 -16.94
C VAL A 112 -16.33 12.47 -15.47
N GLN A 113 -15.51 11.53 -15.01
CA GLN A 113 -15.43 11.16 -13.59
C GLN A 113 -15.09 12.36 -12.72
N GLU A 114 -14.10 13.16 -13.14
CA GLU A 114 -13.63 14.33 -12.40
C GLU A 114 -14.59 15.53 -12.50
N THR A 115 -15.18 15.77 -13.67
CA THR A 115 -16.07 16.93 -13.89
C THR A 115 -17.49 16.70 -13.38
N GLN A 116 -17.98 15.45 -13.39
CA GLN A 116 -19.33 15.09 -12.98
C GLN A 116 -19.38 14.28 -11.68
N ASN A 117 -18.23 14.07 -11.03
CA ASN A 117 -18.10 13.33 -9.77
C ASN A 117 -18.79 11.95 -9.81
N THR A 118 -18.46 11.17 -10.82
CA THR A 118 -19.03 9.84 -11.06
C THR A 118 -17.94 8.76 -11.12
N ASP A 119 -18.30 7.49 -10.92
CA ASP A 119 -17.37 6.39 -11.09
C ASP A 119 -17.19 6.01 -12.57
N PHE A 120 -16.26 5.10 -12.87
CA PHE A 120 -15.97 4.73 -14.27
C PHE A 120 -17.21 4.19 -15.00
N VAL A 121 -18.06 3.43 -14.32
CA VAL A 121 -19.28 2.86 -14.92
C VAL A 121 -20.26 3.98 -15.23
N GLY A 122 -20.49 4.90 -14.28
CA GLY A 122 -21.33 6.07 -14.52
C GLY A 122 -20.80 6.95 -15.66
N ALA A 123 -19.49 7.18 -15.73
CA ALA A 123 -18.85 7.91 -16.82
C ALA A 123 -19.04 7.20 -18.18
N LEU A 124 -18.85 5.88 -18.23
CA LEU A 124 -19.07 5.06 -19.42
C LEU A 124 -20.52 5.12 -19.90
N GLU A 125 -21.50 4.96 -19.00
CA GLU A 125 -22.92 5.03 -19.35
C GLU A 125 -23.36 6.42 -19.84
N LEU A 126 -22.84 7.48 -19.23
CA LEU A 126 -23.10 8.86 -19.66
C LEU A 126 -22.56 9.11 -21.07
N LEU A 127 -21.32 8.71 -21.32
CA LEU A 127 -20.70 8.85 -22.65
C LEU A 127 -21.36 7.92 -23.68
N ALA A 128 -21.77 6.71 -23.31
CA ALA A 128 -22.46 5.79 -24.20
C ALA A 128 -23.81 6.35 -24.67
N ARG A 129 -24.60 6.94 -23.76
CA ARG A 129 -25.84 7.64 -24.13
C ARG A 129 -25.57 8.80 -25.09
N ARG A 130 -24.53 9.59 -24.84
CA ARG A 130 -24.14 10.72 -25.69
C ARG A 130 -23.66 10.28 -27.08
N ALA A 131 -22.84 9.24 -27.13
CA ALA A 131 -22.29 8.68 -28.37
C ALA A 131 -23.26 7.75 -29.11
N ASN A 132 -24.49 7.59 -28.59
CA ASN A 132 -25.50 6.66 -29.09
C ASN A 132 -24.94 5.23 -29.30
N VAL A 133 -24.21 4.74 -28.29
CA VAL A 133 -23.64 3.39 -28.24
C VAL A 133 -24.44 2.56 -27.26
N THR A 134 -25.04 1.47 -27.75
CA THR A 134 -25.70 0.49 -26.88
C THR A 134 -24.64 -0.39 -26.24
N LEU A 135 -24.50 -0.29 -24.91
CA LEU A 135 -23.56 -1.11 -24.17
C LEU A 135 -24.08 -2.54 -24.05
N THR A 136 -23.27 -3.53 -24.41
CA THR A 136 -23.56 -4.96 -24.25
C THR A 136 -22.93 -5.45 -22.97
N GLU A 137 -23.76 -5.94 -22.03
CA GLU A 137 -23.26 -6.55 -20.81
C GLU A 137 -22.71 -7.95 -21.06
N ASP A 138 -21.52 -8.25 -20.54
CA ASP A 138 -21.00 -9.60 -20.46
C ASP A 138 -21.97 -10.45 -19.62
N PRO A 139 -22.54 -11.55 -20.16
CA PRO A 139 -23.50 -12.39 -19.44
C PRO A 139 -22.99 -12.92 -18.09
N THR A 140 -21.68 -13.16 -17.97
CA THR A 140 -21.03 -13.60 -16.73
C THR A 140 -20.92 -12.46 -15.72
N ALA A 141 -20.56 -11.26 -16.18
CA ALA A 141 -20.50 -10.07 -15.34
C ALA A 141 -21.89 -9.66 -14.85
N LYS A 142 -22.90 -9.73 -15.72
CA LYS A 142 -24.32 -9.52 -15.40
C LYS A 142 -24.81 -10.49 -14.33
N ARG A 143 -24.52 -11.80 -14.49
CA ARG A 143 -24.86 -12.81 -13.49
C ARG A 143 -24.16 -12.55 -12.15
N ARG A 144 -22.88 -12.16 -12.16
CA ARG A 144 -22.12 -11.83 -10.94
C ARG A 144 -22.70 -10.59 -10.23
N ARG A 145 -23.03 -9.54 -10.99
CA ARG A 145 -23.68 -8.32 -10.48
C ARG A 145 -25.04 -8.65 -9.88
N GLY A 146 -25.91 -9.35 -10.62
CA GLY A 146 -27.23 -9.74 -10.11
C GLY A 146 -27.15 -10.64 -8.87
N ARG A 147 -26.16 -11.53 -8.80
CA ARG A 147 -25.89 -12.32 -7.58
C ARG A 147 -25.46 -11.41 -6.43
N ARG A 148 -24.50 -10.49 -6.64
CA ARG A 148 -24.07 -9.54 -5.62
C ARG A 148 -25.25 -8.68 -5.12
N GLU A 149 -26.04 -8.12 -6.03
CA GLU A 149 -27.23 -7.32 -5.70
C GLU A 149 -28.23 -8.11 -4.86
N SER A 150 -28.46 -9.38 -5.20
CA SER A 150 -29.33 -10.28 -4.42
C SER A 150 -28.81 -10.50 -2.99
N LEU A 151 -27.49 -10.71 -2.84
CA LEU A 151 -26.87 -10.90 -1.52
C LEU A 151 -26.91 -9.61 -0.69
N VAL A 152 -26.58 -8.46 -1.28
CA VAL A 152 -26.65 -7.15 -0.62
C VAL A 152 -28.10 -6.85 -0.20
N SER A 153 -29.08 -7.12 -1.07
CA SER A 153 -30.50 -6.91 -0.75
C SER A 153 -30.96 -7.79 0.41
N ALA A 154 -30.56 -9.07 0.45
CA ALA A 154 -30.86 -9.96 1.56
C ALA A 154 -30.21 -9.48 2.88
N THR A 155 -28.96 -9.02 2.83
CA THR A 155 -28.27 -8.46 3.99
C THR A 155 -28.95 -7.17 4.46
N GLN A 156 -29.37 -6.29 3.54
CA GLN A 156 -30.11 -5.05 3.87
C GLN A 156 -31.42 -5.34 4.60
N LEU A 157 -32.22 -6.30 4.12
CA LEU A 157 -33.43 -6.75 4.83
C LEU A 157 -33.11 -7.26 6.23
N ALA A 158 -32.01 -7.98 6.41
CA ALA A 158 -31.57 -8.43 7.73
C ALA A 158 -31.13 -7.26 8.64
N VAL A 159 -30.47 -6.22 8.10
CA VAL A 159 -30.11 -5.00 8.85
C VAL A 159 -31.38 -4.33 9.38
N GLU A 160 -32.36 -4.10 8.51
CA GLU A 160 -33.64 -3.48 8.85
C GLU A 160 -34.39 -4.30 9.91
N PHE A 161 -34.48 -5.62 9.70
CA PHE A 161 -35.08 -6.55 10.66
C PHE A 161 -34.41 -6.44 12.04
N PHE A 162 -33.08 -6.53 12.12
CA PHE A 162 -32.40 -6.48 13.42
C PHE A 162 -32.51 -5.11 14.09
N ASN A 163 -32.47 -4.02 13.34
CA ASN A 163 -32.67 -2.67 13.88
C ASN A 163 -34.08 -2.52 14.46
N ASP A 164 -35.09 -3.02 13.75
CA ASP A 164 -36.48 -3.06 14.23
C ASP A 164 -36.62 -3.91 15.50
N GLN A 165 -35.97 -5.07 15.55
CA GLN A 165 -35.94 -5.91 16.74
C GLN A 165 -35.33 -5.19 17.95
N LEU A 166 -34.22 -4.46 17.78
CA LEU A 166 -33.62 -3.68 18.87
C LEU A 166 -34.57 -2.61 19.40
N LYS A 167 -35.29 -1.93 18.51
CA LYS A 167 -36.21 -0.84 18.84
C LYS A 167 -37.50 -1.34 19.50
N LYS A 168 -38.10 -2.40 18.96
CA LYS A 168 -39.50 -2.77 19.24
C LYS A 168 -39.62 -4.04 20.08
N SER A 169 -38.69 -4.99 19.98
CA SER A 169 -38.84 -6.29 20.65
C SER A 169 -38.75 -6.14 22.17
N PRO A 170 -39.68 -6.74 22.95
CA PRO A 170 -39.54 -6.83 24.40
C PRO A 170 -38.26 -7.54 24.83
N GLU A 171 -37.83 -8.56 24.09
CA GLU A 171 -36.63 -9.37 24.37
C GLU A 171 -35.33 -8.55 24.33
N ALA A 172 -35.29 -7.49 23.50
CA ALA A 172 -34.12 -6.62 23.35
C ALA A 172 -33.93 -5.62 24.52
N GLY A 173 -34.64 -5.79 25.65
CA GLY A 173 -34.57 -4.89 26.81
C GLY A 173 -33.17 -4.78 27.42
N HIS A 174 -32.44 -5.90 27.52
CA HIS A 174 -31.04 -5.90 27.99
C HIS A 174 -30.12 -5.19 26.99
N ALA A 175 -30.30 -5.43 25.68
CA ALA A 175 -29.53 -4.80 24.63
C ALA A 175 -29.72 -3.29 24.59
N ARG A 176 -30.97 -2.81 24.74
CA ARG A 176 -31.27 -1.38 24.89
C ARG A 176 -30.64 -0.77 26.14
N SER A 177 -30.58 -1.52 27.23
CA SER A 177 -29.94 -1.06 28.47
C SER A 177 -28.42 -0.94 28.29
N TYR A 178 -27.80 -1.91 27.61
CA TYR A 178 -26.37 -1.88 27.28
C TYR A 178 -26.01 -0.71 26.38
N VAL A 179 -26.72 -0.50 25.26
CA VAL A 179 -26.42 0.62 24.33
C VAL A 179 -26.63 1.98 25.00
N ARG A 180 -27.67 2.13 25.83
CA ARG A 180 -27.88 3.36 26.62
C ARG A 180 -26.76 3.58 27.64
N GLY A 181 -26.30 2.53 28.31
CA GLY A 181 -25.17 2.60 29.23
C GLY A 181 -23.86 3.03 28.56
N ARG A 182 -23.72 2.80 27.24
CA ARG A 182 -22.61 3.27 26.41
C ARG A 182 -22.81 4.67 25.82
N GLY A 183 -23.91 5.35 26.16
CA GLY A 183 -24.24 6.67 25.59
C GLY A 183 -24.72 6.62 24.13
N TYR A 184 -25.13 5.45 23.62
CA TYR A 184 -25.69 5.32 22.28
C TYR A 184 -27.17 5.69 22.33
N ASP A 185 -27.46 6.93 21.97
CA ASP A 185 -28.82 7.44 21.84
C ASP A 185 -29.51 6.93 20.56
N ALA A 186 -30.73 7.40 20.30
CA ALA A 186 -31.50 7.01 19.14
C ALA A 186 -30.79 7.38 17.83
N ASP A 187 -30.12 8.55 17.78
CA ASP A 187 -29.43 9.04 16.59
C ASP A 187 -28.23 8.15 16.26
N VAL A 188 -27.48 7.69 17.27
CA VAL A 188 -26.38 6.73 17.09
C VAL A 188 -26.89 5.37 16.64
N VAL A 189 -27.95 4.86 17.29
CA VAL A 189 -28.57 3.58 16.92
C VAL A 189 -29.03 3.61 15.46
N ASP A 190 -29.60 4.72 15.00
CA ASP A 190 -30.09 4.87 13.63
C ASP A 190 -28.96 5.10 12.63
N ARG A 191 -27.96 5.93 12.96
CA ARG A 191 -26.81 6.20 12.11
C ARG A 191 -25.99 4.93 11.82
N PHE A 192 -25.77 4.11 12.84
CA PHE A 192 -25.01 2.87 12.72
C PHE A 192 -25.91 1.65 12.46
N MET A 193 -27.22 1.84 12.37
CA MET A 193 -28.21 0.78 12.20
C MET A 193 -28.01 -0.38 13.19
N LEU A 194 -27.71 -0.06 14.45
CA LEU A 194 -27.51 -1.07 15.50
C LEU A 194 -28.77 -1.92 15.64
N GLY A 195 -28.60 -3.21 15.84
CA GLY A 195 -29.73 -4.16 15.86
C GLY A 195 -29.63 -5.19 16.97
N TYR A 196 -30.64 -6.04 17.07
CA TYR A 196 -30.67 -7.17 17.99
C TYR A 196 -31.15 -8.42 17.25
N SER A 197 -30.38 -9.51 17.32
CA SER A 197 -30.82 -10.81 16.84
C SER A 197 -31.58 -11.53 17.96
N PRO A 198 -32.86 -11.90 17.77
CA PRO A 198 -33.60 -12.71 18.74
C PRO A 198 -32.89 -14.02 19.07
N ASP A 199 -33.04 -14.52 20.30
CA ASP A 199 -32.53 -15.84 20.69
C ASP A 199 -33.46 -16.96 20.17
N SER A 200 -33.46 -17.13 18.85
CA SER A 200 -34.29 -18.11 18.15
C SER A 200 -33.54 -18.73 16.98
N TRP A 201 -33.98 -19.90 16.52
CA TRP A 201 -33.28 -20.69 15.50
C TRP A 201 -33.66 -20.32 14.07
N ASP A 202 -34.77 -19.64 13.82
CA ASP A 202 -35.31 -19.46 12.47
C ASP A 202 -36.11 -18.16 12.27
N THR A 203 -36.01 -17.20 13.18
CA THR A 203 -36.82 -15.96 13.10
C THR A 203 -36.39 -15.10 11.92
N LEU A 204 -35.09 -14.92 11.69
CA LEU A 204 -34.58 -14.21 10.51
C LEU A 204 -34.91 -15.01 9.25
N ILE A 205 -34.71 -16.33 9.25
CA ILE A 205 -35.05 -17.19 8.11
C ILE A 205 -36.51 -17.00 7.68
N ASN A 206 -37.44 -17.02 8.63
CA ASN A 206 -38.87 -16.89 8.33
C ASN A 206 -39.17 -15.49 7.78
N HIS A 207 -38.62 -14.43 8.41
CA HIS A 207 -38.74 -13.06 7.90
C HIS A 207 -38.23 -12.89 6.46
N LEU A 208 -37.05 -13.43 6.15
CA LEU A 208 -36.45 -13.32 4.82
C LEU A 208 -37.20 -14.17 3.78
N LYS A 209 -37.75 -15.33 4.17
CA LYS A 209 -38.61 -16.14 3.29
C LYS A 209 -39.88 -15.41 2.92
N ASP A 210 -40.52 -14.75 3.88
CA ASP A 210 -41.72 -13.95 3.66
C ASP A 210 -41.43 -12.77 2.71
N ALA A 211 -40.21 -12.24 2.74
CA ALA A 211 -39.70 -11.24 1.80
C ALA A 211 -39.24 -11.82 0.44
N GLY A 212 -39.44 -13.12 0.18
CA GLY A 212 -39.11 -13.78 -1.09
C GLY A 212 -37.63 -14.14 -1.28
N VAL A 213 -36.81 -14.03 -0.25
CA VAL A 213 -35.39 -14.42 -0.31
C VAL A 213 -35.29 -15.94 -0.20
N ASN A 214 -34.57 -16.58 -1.12
CA ASN A 214 -34.35 -18.02 -1.06
C ASN A 214 -33.24 -18.40 -0.06
N THR A 215 -33.35 -19.58 0.55
CA THR A 215 -32.40 -20.07 1.57
C THR A 215 -30.94 -20.07 1.10
N ARG A 216 -30.68 -20.38 -0.17
CA ARG A 216 -29.31 -20.39 -0.72
C ARG A 216 -28.67 -18.99 -0.69
N THR A 217 -29.47 -17.95 -0.97
CA THR A 217 -29.00 -16.55 -0.90
C THR A 217 -28.70 -16.17 0.55
N MET A 218 -29.50 -16.62 1.51
CA MET A 218 -29.24 -16.41 2.93
C MET A 218 -27.95 -17.10 3.41
N GLU A 219 -27.70 -18.33 2.95
CA GLU A 219 -26.46 -19.08 3.22
C GLU A 219 -25.25 -18.37 2.58
N ASP A 220 -25.34 -18.02 1.30
CA ASP A 220 -24.27 -17.35 0.54
C ASP A 220 -23.94 -15.95 1.10
N ALA A 221 -24.91 -15.27 1.71
CA ALA A 221 -24.74 -13.99 2.41
C ALA A 221 -24.20 -14.16 3.84
N GLY A 222 -24.11 -15.40 4.34
CA GLY A 222 -23.62 -15.69 5.68
C GLY A 222 -24.62 -15.36 6.81
N LEU A 223 -25.91 -15.18 6.49
CA LEU A 223 -26.98 -14.89 7.44
C LEU A 223 -27.48 -16.17 8.16
N VAL A 224 -27.31 -17.31 7.49
CA VAL A 224 -27.81 -18.62 7.92
C VAL A 224 -26.66 -19.61 7.99
N SER A 225 -26.73 -20.54 8.93
CA SER A 225 -25.80 -21.67 9.08
C SER A 225 -26.56 -22.99 9.00
N LYS A 226 -25.84 -24.10 8.77
CA LYS A 226 -26.41 -25.45 8.78
C LYS A 226 -26.28 -26.07 10.16
N SER A 227 -27.35 -26.63 10.69
CA SER A 227 -27.32 -27.44 11.90
C SER A 227 -26.61 -28.77 11.66
N ARG A 228 -26.30 -29.51 12.73
CA ARG A 228 -25.76 -30.89 12.62
C ARG A 228 -26.64 -31.83 11.78
N GLN A 229 -27.94 -31.55 11.70
CA GLN A 229 -28.91 -32.32 10.93
C GLN A 229 -29.14 -31.75 9.51
N GLY A 230 -28.33 -30.76 9.09
CA GLY A 230 -28.43 -30.14 7.77
C GLY A 230 -29.55 -29.11 7.60
N ARG A 231 -30.28 -28.77 8.67
CA ARG A 231 -31.34 -27.75 8.63
C ARG A 231 -30.73 -26.34 8.68
N ALA A 232 -31.28 -25.43 7.89
CA ALA A 232 -30.96 -24.01 7.95
C ALA A 232 -31.39 -23.44 9.32
N ILE A 233 -30.48 -22.72 9.96
CA ILE A 233 -30.69 -22.03 11.24
C ILE A 233 -30.08 -20.63 11.20
N ASP A 234 -30.68 -19.68 11.93
CA ASP A 234 -30.18 -18.33 12.11
C ASP A 234 -28.75 -18.37 12.66
N ARG A 235 -27.83 -17.65 12.01
CA ARG A 235 -26.43 -17.62 12.45
C ARG A 235 -26.25 -16.86 13.77
N PHE A 236 -26.92 -15.71 13.86
CA PHE A 236 -26.84 -14.80 14.99
C PHE A 236 -28.07 -14.97 15.87
N ARG A 237 -27.85 -15.17 17.17
CA ARG A 237 -28.90 -15.46 18.15
C ARG A 237 -28.55 -14.82 19.48
N GLY A 238 -29.50 -14.09 20.07
CA GLY A 238 -29.32 -13.41 21.37
C GLY A 238 -28.21 -12.36 21.41
N ARG A 239 -27.96 -11.63 20.31
CA ARG A 239 -26.78 -10.76 20.14
C ARG A 239 -27.15 -9.35 19.73
N LEU A 240 -26.38 -8.39 20.24
CA LEU A 240 -26.34 -7.03 19.70
C LEU A 240 -25.59 -7.04 18.36
N MET A 241 -26.21 -6.45 17.35
CA MET A 241 -25.77 -6.51 15.95
C MET A 241 -25.15 -5.19 15.52
N PHE A 242 -23.99 -5.29 14.88
CA PHE A 242 -23.22 -4.21 14.27
C PHE A 242 -23.14 -4.48 12.77
N PRO A 243 -23.99 -3.86 11.93
CA PRO A 243 -23.94 -4.08 10.49
C PRO A 243 -22.64 -3.53 9.89
N ILE A 244 -22.05 -4.30 8.99
CA ILE A 244 -20.78 -3.98 8.35
C ILE A 244 -21.06 -3.58 6.90
N TYR A 245 -20.59 -2.41 6.51
CA TYR A 245 -20.77 -1.84 5.19
C TYR A 245 -19.45 -1.81 4.42
N ASP A 246 -19.55 -1.89 3.10
CA ASP A 246 -18.41 -1.63 2.22
C ASP A 246 -18.23 -0.13 1.94
N LEU A 247 -17.24 0.22 1.12
CA LEU A 247 -16.96 1.62 0.75
C LEU A 247 -18.12 2.35 0.06
N ARG A 248 -19.00 1.62 -0.64
CA ARG A 248 -20.17 2.18 -1.32
C ARG A 248 -21.32 2.44 -0.34
N GLY A 249 -21.26 1.85 0.86
CA GLY A 249 -22.33 1.88 1.84
C GLY A 249 -23.30 0.72 1.69
N ASP A 250 -22.95 -0.31 0.92
CA ASP A 250 -23.75 -1.54 0.83
C ASP A 250 -23.51 -2.39 2.08
N PRO A 251 -24.55 -2.94 2.74
CA PRO A 251 -24.36 -3.88 3.84
C PRO A 251 -23.85 -5.21 3.31
N VAL A 252 -22.76 -5.70 3.88
CA VAL A 252 -22.08 -6.91 3.42
C VAL A 252 -21.94 -8.00 4.48
N GLY A 253 -22.10 -7.65 5.76
CA GLY A 253 -22.03 -8.61 6.85
C GLY A 253 -22.38 -7.99 8.19
N PHE A 254 -22.08 -8.72 9.26
CA PHE A 254 -22.34 -8.31 10.63
C PHE A 254 -21.19 -8.68 11.55
N GLY A 255 -20.93 -7.81 12.52
CA GLY A 255 -20.36 -8.18 13.80
C GLY A 255 -21.48 -8.33 14.82
N ALA A 256 -21.36 -9.30 15.74
CA ALA A 256 -22.42 -9.60 16.70
C ALA A 256 -21.85 -9.88 18.09
N ARG A 257 -22.26 -9.09 19.08
CA ARG A 257 -21.83 -9.20 20.48
C ARG A 257 -22.86 -9.95 21.31
N ILE A 258 -22.44 -10.98 22.03
CA ILE A 258 -23.30 -11.59 23.06
C ILE A 258 -23.27 -10.71 24.31
N LEU A 259 -24.44 -10.47 24.89
CA LEU A 259 -24.58 -9.71 26.13
C LEU A 259 -24.74 -10.64 27.32
N ASP A 260 -25.55 -11.68 27.16
CA ASP A 260 -25.80 -12.72 28.15
C ASP A 260 -25.76 -14.12 27.49
N GLY A 261 -25.30 -15.13 28.22
CA GLY A 261 -25.27 -16.52 27.77
C GLY A 261 -23.90 -17.02 27.28
N ASP A 262 -23.90 -18.18 26.62
CA ASP A 262 -22.69 -18.91 26.23
C ASP A 262 -22.27 -18.67 24.78
N GLY A 263 -20.95 -18.60 24.56
CA GLY A 263 -20.34 -18.51 23.23
C GLY A 263 -19.29 -17.40 23.13
N PRO A 264 -18.74 -17.16 21.92
CA PRO A 264 -17.73 -16.14 21.73
C PRO A 264 -18.31 -14.74 21.98
N LYS A 265 -17.53 -13.88 22.67
CA LYS A 265 -17.90 -12.49 22.99
C LYS A 265 -18.33 -11.72 21.74
N TYR A 266 -17.57 -11.85 20.66
CA TYR A 266 -17.90 -11.34 19.33
C TYR A 266 -17.94 -12.47 18.31
N LEU A 267 -18.93 -12.43 17.43
CA LEU A 267 -19.09 -13.33 16.29
C LEU A 267 -19.26 -12.50 15.02
N ASN A 268 -18.39 -12.70 14.04
CA ASN A 268 -18.51 -12.03 12.74
C ASN A 268 -19.13 -12.96 11.70
N SER A 269 -19.70 -12.36 10.65
CA SER A 269 -20.05 -13.07 9.42
C SER A 269 -18.86 -13.92 8.92
N PRO A 270 -19.13 -15.09 8.30
CA PRO A 270 -18.08 -15.86 7.64
C PRO A 270 -17.61 -15.11 6.39
N GLU A 271 -16.50 -15.54 5.79
CA GLU A 271 -16.09 -15.04 4.47
C GLU A 271 -17.20 -15.32 3.43
N THR A 272 -17.55 -14.32 2.63
CA THR A 272 -18.54 -14.45 1.55
C THR A 272 -18.04 -13.75 0.28
N SER A 273 -18.79 -13.90 -0.82
CA SER A 273 -18.44 -13.19 -2.05
C SER A 273 -18.57 -11.66 -1.95
N ILE A 274 -19.31 -11.15 -0.95
CA ILE A 274 -19.52 -9.72 -0.71
C ILE A 274 -18.78 -9.19 0.53
N TYR A 275 -18.30 -10.08 1.40
CA TYR A 275 -17.62 -9.72 2.64
C TYR A 275 -16.30 -10.47 2.79
N ARG A 276 -15.20 -9.71 2.77
CA ARG A 276 -13.84 -10.21 2.96
C ARG A 276 -13.14 -9.45 4.07
N LYS A 277 -12.78 -10.15 5.16
CA LYS A 277 -12.21 -9.51 6.36
C LYS A 277 -10.80 -8.95 6.18
N SER A 278 -10.10 -9.34 5.11
CA SER A 278 -8.74 -8.86 4.84
C SER A 278 -8.71 -7.49 4.15
N ASN A 279 -9.82 -7.09 3.52
CA ASN A 279 -9.90 -5.88 2.70
C ASN A 279 -11.15 -5.08 3.03
N LEU A 280 -11.51 -5.04 4.31
CA LEU A 280 -12.64 -4.29 4.80
C LEU A 280 -12.38 -3.82 6.22
N LEU A 281 -12.66 -2.54 6.47
CA LEU A 281 -12.59 -1.94 7.78
C LEU A 281 -13.96 -1.42 8.19
N TYR A 282 -14.47 -1.89 9.33
CA TYR A 282 -15.68 -1.34 9.92
C TYR A 282 -15.47 0.15 10.23
N GLY A 283 -16.49 0.98 10.02
CA GLY A 283 -16.37 2.41 10.22
C GLY A 283 -16.06 3.20 8.95
N LEU A 284 -15.37 2.60 7.99
CA LEU A 284 -14.77 3.34 6.87
C LEU A 284 -15.80 4.03 5.97
N ASN A 285 -16.99 3.43 5.78
CA ASN A 285 -18.09 4.04 5.04
C ASN A 285 -18.53 5.39 5.65
N TRP A 286 -18.53 5.50 6.98
CA TRP A 286 -18.85 6.73 7.70
C TRP A 286 -17.63 7.65 7.86
N ALA A 287 -16.44 7.08 8.05
CA ALA A 287 -15.22 7.82 8.38
C ALA A 287 -14.49 8.42 7.17
N LYS A 288 -14.64 7.86 5.95
CA LYS A 288 -13.85 8.23 4.77
C LYS A 288 -13.77 9.74 4.49
N ALA A 289 -14.88 10.46 4.64
CA ALA A 289 -14.92 11.90 4.38
C ALA A 289 -14.15 12.68 5.46
N ALA A 290 -14.26 12.27 6.73
CA ALA A 290 -13.52 12.87 7.83
C ALA A 290 -12.02 12.53 7.74
N ILE A 291 -11.66 11.29 7.41
CA ILE A 291 -10.27 10.86 7.21
C ILE A 291 -9.58 11.72 6.15
N VAL A 292 -10.24 11.96 5.01
CA VAL A 292 -9.69 12.82 3.94
C VAL A 292 -9.54 14.27 4.41
N ARG A 293 -10.51 14.78 5.17
CA ARG A 293 -10.53 16.18 5.66
C ARG A 293 -9.48 16.44 6.75
N GLU A 294 -9.30 15.49 7.66
CA GLU A 294 -8.33 15.57 8.77
C GLU A 294 -6.94 15.07 8.39
N HIS A 295 -6.82 14.43 7.22
CA HIS A 295 -5.60 13.75 6.79
C HIS A 295 -5.08 12.73 7.82
N GLU A 296 -5.99 12.01 8.48
CA GLU A 296 -5.68 11.05 9.53
C GLU A 296 -6.75 9.96 9.62
N ALA A 297 -6.31 8.71 9.79
CA ALA A 297 -7.17 7.59 10.14
C ALA A 297 -6.71 6.96 11.45
N VAL A 298 -7.66 6.56 12.29
CA VAL A 298 -7.37 5.87 13.56
C VAL A 298 -7.85 4.43 13.46
N VAL A 299 -6.98 3.45 13.68
CA VAL A 299 -7.34 2.03 13.72
C VAL A 299 -7.50 1.60 15.18
N VAL A 300 -8.71 1.21 15.55
CA VAL A 300 -9.09 0.72 16.89
C VAL A 300 -9.44 -0.77 16.85
N GLU A 301 -9.55 -1.42 18.00
CA GLU A 301 -9.79 -2.87 18.10
C GLU A 301 -11.25 -3.27 17.84
N GLY A 302 -12.21 -2.46 18.30
CA GLY A 302 -13.62 -2.85 18.36
C GLY A 302 -14.60 -1.92 17.64
N TYR A 303 -15.79 -2.47 17.37
CA TYR A 303 -16.93 -1.71 16.81
C TYR A 303 -17.37 -0.57 17.72
N THR A 304 -17.33 -0.79 19.03
CA THR A 304 -17.75 0.20 20.03
C THR A 304 -16.81 1.40 20.07
N ASP A 305 -15.53 1.18 19.79
CA ASP A 305 -14.50 2.22 19.81
C ASP A 305 -14.66 3.13 18.60
N VAL A 306 -14.99 2.57 17.43
CA VAL A 306 -15.35 3.36 16.24
C VAL A 306 -16.54 4.28 16.54
N ILE A 307 -17.57 3.77 17.22
CA ILE A 307 -18.73 4.57 17.64
C ILE A 307 -18.32 5.62 18.69
N ALA A 308 -17.39 5.29 19.59
CA ALA A 308 -16.89 6.23 20.59
C ALA A 308 -16.20 7.44 19.96
N PHE A 309 -15.38 7.23 18.93
CA PHE A 309 -14.77 8.32 18.15
C PHE A 309 -15.82 9.20 17.47
N HIS A 310 -16.93 8.61 17.05
CA HIS A 310 -18.04 9.35 16.49
C HIS A 310 -18.73 10.23 17.55
N LEU A 311 -18.98 9.70 18.74
CA LEU A 311 -19.51 10.45 19.88
C LEU A 311 -18.55 11.55 20.36
N ALA A 312 -17.24 11.34 20.20
CA ALA A 312 -16.20 12.32 20.47
C ALA A 312 -16.07 13.43 19.40
N ASP A 313 -16.99 13.49 18.43
CA ASP A 313 -16.96 14.41 17.28
C ASP A 313 -15.61 14.36 16.53
N HIS A 314 -15.03 13.17 16.45
CA HIS A 314 -13.79 12.89 15.72
C HIS A 314 -13.92 11.58 14.93
N PRO A 315 -14.79 11.52 13.90
CA PRO A 315 -15.19 10.27 13.24
C PRO A 315 -14.16 9.79 12.20
N VAL A 316 -12.90 9.64 12.61
CA VAL A 316 -11.79 9.13 11.79
C VAL A 316 -11.43 7.68 12.09
N ALA A 317 -12.11 7.08 13.07
CA ALA A 317 -11.81 5.72 13.52
C ALA A 317 -12.41 4.64 12.63
N VAL A 318 -11.65 3.56 12.50
CA VAL A 318 -12.01 2.33 11.79
C VAL A 318 -11.52 1.12 12.58
N ALA A 319 -12.15 -0.04 12.40
CA ALA A 319 -11.75 -1.27 13.08
C ALA A 319 -11.63 -2.44 12.10
N SER A 320 -10.71 -3.35 12.35
CA SER A 320 -10.68 -4.63 11.64
C SER A 320 -11.83 -5.52 12.12
N CYS A 321 -12.38 -6.34 11.22
CA CYS A 321 -13.54 -7.17 11.55
C CYS A 321 -13.12 -8.52 12.18
N GLY A 322 -12.44 -8.46 13.32
CA GLY A 322 -11.97 -9.63 14.08
C GLY A 322 -10.79 -10.37 13.44
N THR A 323 -9.95 -9.64 12.72
CA THR A 323 -8.69 -10.10 12.11
C THR A 323 -7.56 -9.16 12.51
N ALA A 324 -6.32 -9.63 12.48
CA ALA A 324 -5.18 -8.74 12.61
C ALA A 324 -5.17 -7.72 11.46
N LEU A 325 -4.73 -6.49 11.73
CA LEU A 325 -4.47 -5.52 10.67
C LEU A 325 -3.39 -6.08 9.73
N GLY A 326 -3.55 -5.86 8.42
CA GLY A 326 -2.69 -6.45 7.39
C GLY A 326 -2.39 -5.43 6.29
N ASP A 327 -1.54 -5.81 5.33
CA ASP A 327 -1.11 -4.91 4.23
C ASP A 327 -2.29 -4.40 3.41
N ASP A 328 -3.24 -5.27 3.06
CA ASP A 328 -4.47 -4.90 2.32
C ASP A 328 -5.27 -3.79 3.02
N HIS A 329 -5.30 -3.78 4.35
CA HIS A 329 -5.98 -2.74 5.13
C HIS A 329 -5.22 -1.41 5.08
N LEU A 330 -3.88 -1.46 5.16
CA LEU A 330 -3.05 -0.26 5.02
C LEU A 330 -3.14 0.31 3.60
N ASP A 331 -3.13 -0.54 2.58
CA ASP A 331 -3.31 -0.14 1.17
C ASP A 331 -4.70 0.45 0.92
N LEU A 332 -5.72 -0.03 1.61
CA LEU A 332 -7.06 0.55 1.58
C LEU A 332 -7.07 1.96 2.19
N LEU A 333 -6.49 2.13 3.38
CA LEU A 333 -6.43 3.43 4.08
C LEU A 333 -5.57 4.46 3.35
N ARG A 334 -4.48 4.01 2.72
CA ARG A 334 -3.58 4.84 1.91
C ARG A 334 -4.29 5.63 0.80
N ARG A 335 -5.45 5.14 0.33
CA ARG A 335 -6.27 5.84 -0.67
C ARG A 335 -6.91 7.12 -0.13
N PHE A 336 -6.98 7.26 1.18
CA PHE A 336 -7.67 8.36 1.88
C PHE A 336 -6.72 9.22 2.70
N THR A 337 -5.64 8.66 3.22
CA THR A 337 -4.66 9.38 4.05
C THR A 337 -3.29 8.73 4.06
N GLU A 338 -2.26 9.53 4.29
CA GLU A 338 -0.89 9.10 4.54
C GLU A 338 -0.63 8.87 6.04
N LYS A 339 -1.44 9.43 6.95
CA LYS A 339 -1.24 9.29 8.40
C LYS A 339 -2.22 8.29 9.00
N VAL A 340 -1.69 7.25 9.62
CA VAL A 340 -2.48 6.19 10.27
C VAL A 340 -2.03 6.03 11.72
N VAL A 341 -2.96 6.13 12.66
CA VAL A 341 -2.71 5.96 14.10
C VAL A 341 -3.29 4.63 14.57
N LEU A 342 -2.45 3.73 15.07
CA LEU A 342 -2.88 2.50 15.73
C LEU A 342 -3.19 2.79 17.20
N ALA A 343 -4.43 2.54 17.60
CA ALA A 343 -4.92 2.81 18.94
C ALA A 343 -5.21 1.48 19.66
N PHE A 344 -4.48 1.24 20.75
CA PHE A 344 -4.53 -0.02 21.51
C PHE A 344 -5.28 0.17 22.83
N ASP A 345 -6.03 -0.86 23.23
CA ASP A 345 -6.86 -0.85 24.44
C ASP A 345 -6.05 -1.10 25.73
N GLY A 346 -4.77 -1.46 25.60
CA GLY A 346 -3.88 -1.86 26.70
C GLY A 346 -2.69 -0.93 26.93
N ASP A 347 -1.90 -1.24 27.96
CA ASP A 347 -0.69 -0.50 28.28
C ASP A 347 0.39 -0.59 27.17
N ALA A 348 1.48 0.17 27.35
CA ALA A 348 2.59 0.16 26.39
C ALA A 348 3.19 -1.24 26.17
N ALA A 349 3.15 -2.14 27.16
CA ALA A 349 3.68 -3.50 27.04
C ALA A 349 2.77 -4.39 26.19
N GLY A 350 1.45 -4.28 26.36
CA GLY A 350 0.42 -4.95 25.55
C GLY A 350 0.45 -4.49 24.09
N ALA A 351 0.52 -3.18 23.86
CA ALA A 351 0.69 -2.60 22.53
C ALA A 351 1.98 -3.11 21.85
N ASN A 352 3.10 -3.21 22.55
CA ASN A 352 4.33 -3.78 21.99
C ASN A 352 4.26 -5.30 21.75
N ALA A 353 3.45 -6.05 22.51
CA ALA A 353 3.18 -7.45 22.21
C ALA A 353 2.37 -7.60 20.92
N ALA A 354 1.33 -6.77 20.74
CA ALA A 354 0.55 -6.73 19.50
C ALA A 354 1.41 -6.33 18.29
N LEU A 355 2.31 -5.36 18.48
CA LEU A 355 3.21 -4.87 17.43
C LEU A 355 4.38 -5.80 17.12
N ARG A 356 4.69 -6.81 17.95
CA ARG A 356 5.72 -7.82 17.64
C ARG A 356 5.31 -8.75 16.49
N GLY A 357 4.01 -8.90 16.23
CA GLY A 357 3.49 -9.56 15.04
C GLY A 357 3.35 -8.63 13.82
N PHE A 358 3.50 -7.31 14.01
CA PHE A 358 3.54 -6.33 12.93
C PHE A 358 4.94 -6.31 12.28
N ASP A 359 5.29 -7.37 11.56
CA ASP A 359 6.37 -7.36 10.57
C ASP A 359 5.91 -6.81 9.21
N LEU A 360 4.81 -6.06 9.21
CA LEU A 360 4.29 -5.36 8.04
C LEU A 360 5.39 -4.43 7.52
N ALA A 361 5.78 -4.64 6.27
CA ALA A 361 6.63 -3.71 5.55
C ALA A 361 5.78 -2.45 5.32
N VAL A 362 5.73 -1.58 6.33
CA VAL A 362 4.95 -0.34 6.29
C VAL A 362 5.28 0.39 4.97
N PRO A 363 4.29 0.65 4.11
CA PRO A 363 4.52 1.37 2.88
C PRO A 363 5.25 2.69 3.17
N ALA A 364 6.25 3.02 2.36
CA ALA A 364 7.20 4.10 2.67
C ALA A 364 6.57 5.51 2.81
N ASP A 365 5.33 5.67 2.39
CA ASP A 365 4.53 6.89 2.39
C ASP A 365 3.38 6.86 3.39
N ILE A 366 3.30 5.85 4.27
CA ILE A 366 2.40 5.87 5.42
C ILE A 366 3.18 6.31 6.66
N ASP A 367 2.80 7.45 7.26
CA ASP A 367 3.18 7.83 8.63
C ASP A 367 2.36 7.00 9.61
N LEU A 368 2.91 5.84 9.97
CA LEU A 368 2.30 4.93 10.94
C LEU A 368 2.69 5.32 12.37
N ARG A 369 1.69 5.65 13.17
CA ARG A 369 1.81 6.08 14.57
C ARG A 369 1.09 5.12 15.50
N VAL A 370 1.38 5.24 16.79
CA VAL A 370 0.81 4.42 17.85
C VAL A 370 0.37 5.33 18.97
N THR A 371 -0.78 5.02 19.54
CA THR A 371 -1.26 5.64 20.76
C THR A 371 -1.77 4.60 21.74
N VAL A 372 -1.68 4.95 23.02
CA VAL A 372 -2.16 4.16 24.15
C VAL A 372 -3.00 5.09 25.01
N PHE A 373 -4.17 4.63 25.40
CA PHE A 373 -5.09 5.40 26.21
C PHE A 373 -4.75 5.34 27.71
N PRO A 374 -5.07 6.39 28.49
CA PRO A 374 -4.79 6.43 29.92
C PRO A 374 -5.57 5.34 30.68
N ASP A 375 -5.00 4.93 31.81
CA ASP A 375 -5.61 3.98 32.77
C ASP A 375 -5.94 2.60 32.18
N GLY A 376 -5.39 2.25 31.01
CA GLY A 376 -5.66 0.99 30.32
C GLY A 376 -7.12 0.87 29.85
N LYS A 377 -7.78 1.99 29.58
CA LYS A 377 -9.16 2.06 29.11
C LYS A 377 -9.22 2.10 27.58
N ASP A 378 -10.29 1.53 27.01
CA ASP A 378 -10.58 1.69 25.59
C ASP A 378 -11.26 3.06 25.31
N PRO A 379 -11.34 3.51 24.04
CA PRO A 379 -12.04 4.74 23.68
C PRO A 379 -13.50 4.76 24.14
N ALA A 380 -14.20 3.63 24.07
CA ALA A 380 -15.60 3.55 24.45
C ALA A 380 -15.81 3.77 25.96
N ASP A 381 -14.92 3.27 26.81
CA ASP A 381 -14.89 3.45 28.26
C ASP A 381 -14.57 4.91 28.60
N LEU A 382 -13.57 5.50 27.97
CA LEU A 382 -13.23 6.92 28.18
C LEU A 382 -14.39 7.85 27.81
N VAL A 383 -15.03 7.63 26.67
CA VAL A 383 -16.19 8.43 26.24
C VAL A 383 -17.38 8.21 27.17
N SER A 384 -17.62 6.98 27.63
CA SER A 384 -18.70 6.67 28.58
C SER A 384 -18.49 7.39 29.94
N ASP A 385 -17.24 7.55 30.35
CA ASP A 385 -16.86 8.31 31.55
C ASP A 385 -16.84 9.85 31.36
N GLY A 386 -17.18 10.34 30.16
CA GLY A 386 -17.14 11.77 29.83
C GLY A 386 -15.73 12.32 29.56
N ARG A 387 -14.72 11.47 29.40
CA ARG A 387 -13.31 11.83 29.17
C ARG A 387 -12.95 11.93 27.68
N ILE A 388 -13.78 12.64 26.92
CA ILE A 388 -13.61 12.81 25.46
C ILE A 388 -12.27 13.48 25.11
N ASP A 389 -11.84 14.46 25.91
CA ASP A 389 -10.59 15.18 25.67
C ASP A 389 -9.36 14.28 25.81
N ASP A 390 -9.44 13.21 26.59
CA ASP A 390 -8.35 12.26 26.73
C ASP A 390 -8.16 11.42 25.45
N VAL A 391 -9.27 11.07 24.77
CA VAL A 391 -9.22 10.40 23.47
C VAL A 391 -8.54 11.30 22.44
N ARG A 392 -8.97 12.58 22.35
CA ARG A 392 -8.37 13.55 21.40
C ARG A 392 -6.90 13.81 21.69
N ARG A 393 -6.55 13.98 22.97
CA ARG A 393 -5.17 14.20 23.40
C ARG A 393 -4.30 12.99 23.03
N ALA A 394 -4.75 11.77 23.30
CA ALA A 394 -4.03 10.56 22.96
C ALA A 394 -3.73 10.45 21.45
N ILE A 395 -4.66 10.83 20.58
CA ILE A 395 -4.40 10.87 19.12
C ILE A 395 -3.36 11.93 18.76
N SER A 396 -3.53 13.16 19.27
CA SER A 396 -2.63 14.28 18.98
C SER A 396 -1.19 14.02 19.46
N GLU A 397 -1.04 13.31 20.58
CA GLU A 397 0.23 12.95 21.20
C GLU A 397 0.74 11.57 20.76
N SER A 398 0.09 10.94 19.77
CA SER A 398 0.51 9.65 19.22
C SER A 398 1.98 9.67 18.81
N LEU A 399 2.69 8.57 19.02
CA LEU A 399 4.11 8.44 18.73
C LEU A 399 4.32 7.74 17.40
N ALA A 400 5.32 8.14 16.62
CA ALA A 400 5.74 7.37 15.45
C ALA A 400 6.04 5.91 15.85
N LEU A 401 5.66 4.93 15.04
CA LEU A 401 5.78 3.51 15.37
C LEU A 401 7.21 3.12 15.79
N LEU A 402 8.22 3.61 15.06
CA LEU A 402 9.61 3.35 15.41
C LEU A 402 9.96 3.96 16.77
N ARG A 403 9.52 5.20 17.04
CA ARG A 403 9.74 5.84 18.34
C ARG A 403 9.17 4.99 19.48
N PHE A 404 7.93 4.52 19.30
CA PHE A 404 7.24 3.70 20.28
C PHE A 404 8.00 2.38 20.57
N ARG A 405 8.44 1.68 19.51
CA ARG A 405 9.23 0.44 19.66
C ARG A 405 10.59 0.68 20.33
N LEU A 406 11.26 1.79 20.02
CA LEU A 406 12.54 2.14 20.63
C LEU A 406 12.38 2.40 22.12
N ASP A 407 11.37 3.18 22.52
CA ASP A 407 11.14 3.51 23.92
C ASP A 407 10.86 2.25 24.75
N ALA A 408 10.02 1.36 24.24
CA ALA A 408 9.72 0.10 24.91
C ALA A 408 10.88 -0.91 24.96
N GLU A 409 11.73 -0.93 23.94
CA GLU A 409 12.94 -1.76 23.98
C GLU A 409 13.93 -1.21 25.02
N LEU A 410 14.09 0.11 25.11
CA LEU A 410 14.98 0.75 26.09
C LEU A 410 14.53 0.51 27.53
N GLU A 411 13.22 0.48 27.80
CA GLU A 411 12.66 0.24 29.14
C GLU A 411 13.01 -1.12 29.75
N LYS A 412 13.43 -2.10 28.92
CA LYS A 412 13.87 -3.43 29.38
C LYS A 412 15.23 -3.41 30.08
N TYR A 413 15.98 -2.31 29.98
CA TYR A 413 17.37 -2.23 30.44
C TYR A 413 17.54 -1.18 31.54
N ASN A 414 18.38 -1.48 32.53
CA ASN A 414 18.80 -0.48 33.51
C ASN A 414 19.79 0.51 32.87
N LEU A 415 19.29 1.66 32.43
CA LEU A 415 20.10 2.71 31.79
C LEU A 415 20.98 3.50 32.78
N SER A 416 20.90 3.24 34.09
CA SER A 416 21.84 3.84 35.05
C SER A 416 23.22 3.19 35.02
N GLU A 417 23.32 1.93 34.58
CA GLU A 417 24.56 1.16 34.51
C GLU A 417 25.22 1.24 33.12
N PRO A 418 26.56 1.36 33.04
CA PRO A 418 27.28 1.32 31.76
C PRO A 418 26.98 0.06 30.93
N GLU A 419 26.94 -1.11 31.56
CA GLU A 419 26.66 -2.40 30.92
C GLU A 419 25.21 -2.46 30.40
N GLY A 420 24.27 -1.89 31.17
CA GLY A 420 22.87 -1.78 30.78
C GLY A 420 22.68 -0.88 29.57
N ARG A 421 23.34 0.29 29.53
CA ARG A 421 23.36 1.19 28.36
C ARG A 421 23.93 0.49 27.13
N GLY A 422 25.03 -0.24 27.29
CA GLY A 422 25.67 -0.97 26.19
C GLY A 422 24.75 -2.05 25.58
N ARG A 423 24.01 -2.80 26.41
CA ARG A 423 23.02 -3.78 25.92
C ARG A 423 21.84 -3.08 25.23
N ALA A 424 21.30 -2.02 25.82
CA ALA A 424 20.18 -1.25 25.28
C ALA A 424 20.47 -0.72 23.87
N VAL A 425 21.65 -0.10 23.67
CA VAL A 425 22.06 0.47 22.38
C VAL A 425 22.20 -0.61 21.30
N ARG A 426 22.76 -1.77 21.65
CA ARG A 426 22.86 -2.91 20.71
C ARG A 426 21.49 -3.42 20.29
N ALA A 427 20.56 -3.53 21.24
CA ALA A 427 19.21 -4.01 20.97
C ALA A 427 18.43 -3.06 20.03
N VAL A 428 18.47 -1.75 20.30
CA VAL A 428 17.77 -0.76 19.46
C VAL A 428 18.47 -0.47 18.14
N GLY A 429 19.76 -0.78 18.02
CA GLY A 429 20.53 -0.55 16.79
C GLY A 429 19.91 -1.23 15.56
N ALA A 430 19.40 -2.45 15.71
CA ALA A 430 18.70 -3.17 14.63
C ALA A 430 17.37 -2.51 14.24
N LEU A 431 16.63 -1.97 15.21
CA LEU A 431 15.38 -1.24 14.99
C LEU A 431 15.61 0.09 14.26
N ILE A 432 16.61 0.88 14.66
CA ILE A 432 16.99 2.10 13.95
C ILE A 432 17.46 1.74 12.55
N ALA A 433 18.28 0.70 12.43
CA ALA A 433 18.78 0.23 11.14
C ALA A 433 17.65 -0.21 10.21
N SER A 434 16.45 -0.59 10.66
CA SER A 434 15.35 -0.99 9.78
C SER A 434 14.68 0.19 9.05
N HIS A 435 14.73 1.42 9.58
CA HIS A 435 14.08 2.61 8.99
C HIS A 435 14.67 3.00 7.62
N PRO A 436 13.87 3.15 6.53
CA PRO A 436 14.38 3.32 5.16
C PRO A 436 15.21 4.60 4.99
N ASP A 437 14.76 5.72 5.54
CA ASP A 437 15.43 7.02 5.41
C ASP A 437 16.65 7.18 6.33
N ALA A 438 17.79 7.57 5.76
CA ALA A 438 19.08 7.71 6.45
C ALA A 438 19.12 8.91 7.40
N VAL A 439 18.41 9.98 7.08
CA VAL A 439 18.34 11.18 7.92
C VAL A 439 17.56 10.84 9.19
N THR A 440 16.40 10.22 9.05
CA THR A 440 15.56 9.75 10.16
C THR A 440 16.30 8.73 11.04
N ARG A 441 17.10 7.82 10.45
CA ARG A 441 17.97 6.93 11.23
C ARG A 441 18.94 7.70 12.12
N ARG A 442 19.56 8.76 11.59
CA ARG A 442 20.48 9.61 12.36
C ARG A 442 19.77 10.32 13.49
N GLU A 443 18.58 10.87 13.26
CA GLU A 443 17.79 11.54 14.29
C GLU A 443 17.39 10.57 15.42
N TYR A 444 16.94 9.36 15.08
CA TYR A 444 16.66 8.34 16.09
C TYR A 444 17.93 7.89 16.84
N ALA A 445 19.07 7.81 16.19
CA ALA A 445 20.33 7.50 16.87
C ALA A 445 20.73 8.60 17.87
N VAL A 446 20.56 9.87 17.51
CA VAL A 446 20.78 11.01 18.43
C VAL A 446 19.82 10.94 19.61
N LEU A 447 18.55 10.64 19.34
CA LEU A 447 17.51 10.50 20.35
C LEU A 447 17.80 9.39 21.36
N VAL A 448 18.16 8.20 20.88
CA VAL A 448 18.58 7.07 21.73
C VAL A 448 19.80 7.47 22.55
N ALA A 449 20.80 8.11 21.93
CA ALA A 449 22.01 8.50 22.62
C ALA A 449 21.78 9.55 23.72
N ARG A 450 20.85 10.50 23.52
CA ARG A 450 20.42 11.43 24.57
C ARG A 450 19.79 10.70 25.74
N ARG A 451 18.96 9.69 25.48
CA ARG A 451 18.25 8.93 26.53
C ARG A 451 19.17 7.99 27.30
N THR A 452 20.20 7.44 26.66
CA THR A 452 21.14 6.50 27.31
C THR A 452 22.32 7.19 27.99
N TRP A 453 22.85 8.29 27.44
CA TRP A 453 24.06 8.94 27.95
C TRP A 453 23.88 10.41 28.37
N GLY A 454 22.72 11.03 28.14
CA GLY A 454 22.47 12.44 28.43
C GLY A 454 23.14 13.40 27.45
N GLU A 455 22.73 14.68 27.45
CA GLU A 455 23.22 15.69 26.49
C GLU A 455 24.73 15.98 26.61
N ARG A 456 25.30 15.82 27.82
CA ARG A 456 26.73 16.09 28.08
C ARG A 456 27.68 15.10 27.40
N ALA A 457 27.32 13.82 27.30
CA ALA A 457 28.18 12.79 26.70
C ALA A 457 28.23 12.88 25.16
N LEU A 458 27.16 13.39 24.53
CA LEU A 458 27.08 13.67 23.10
C LEU A 458 27.99 14.84 22.70
N GLY A 459 28.11 15.86 23.57
CA GLY A 459 29.05 16.96 23.39
C GLY A 459 30.50 16.48 23.33
N GLU A 460 30.91 15.61 24.24
CA GLU A 460 32.29 15.10 24.30
C GLU A 460 32.66 14.19 23.11
N THR A 461 31.71 13.39 22.62
CA THR A 461 31.92 12.52 21.45
C THR A 461 31.91 13.31 20.12
N ALA A 462 31.05 14.33 19.99
CA ALA A 462 31.06 15.24 18.83
C ALA A 462 32.33 16.11 18.78
N ILE A 463 32.80 16.61 19.93
CA ILE A 463 34.06 17.37 20.04
C ILE A 463 35.26 16.47 19.70
N ARG A 464 35.26 15.19 20.13
CA ARG A 464 36.32 14.22 19.77
C ARG A 464 36.32 13.83 18.29
N GLN A 465 35.16 13.75 17.62
CA GLN A 465 35.09 13.47 16.18
C GLN A 465 35.48 14.68 15.32
N ALA A 466 35.15 15.90 15.75
CA ALA A 466 35.59 17.14 15.11
C ALA A 466 37.11 17.38 15.28
N GLY A 467 37.71 16.98 16.40
CA GLY A 467 39.17 17.06 16.62
C GLY A 467 40.01 16.05 15.82
N ARG A 468 39.40 14.97 15.29
CA ARG A 468 40.09 13.97 14.45
C ARG A 468 40.07 14.31 12.96
N THR A 469 39.22 15.24 12.54
CA THR A 469 39.12 15.69 11.14
C THR A 469 40.06 16.87 10.82
N SER A 470 40.68 17.52 11.82
CA SER A 470 41.58 18.67 11.62
C SER A 470 43.09 18.35 11.65
N THR A 471 43.50 17.08 11.83
CA THR A 471 44.93 16.70 11.96
C THR A 471 45.52 15.91 10.77
N ARG A 472 44.84 15.86 9.62
CA ARG A 472 45.42 15.33 8.38
C ARG A 472 45.34 16.36 7.25
N GLY A 473 46.19 17.37 7.34
CA GLY A 473 46.39 18.34 6.27
C GLY A 473 47.62 19.20 6.53
N GLY A 474 48.78 18.80 5.98
CA GLY A 474 49.94 19.68 5.87
C GLY A 474 51.28 19.00 6.10
N GLY A 475 52.07 18.85 5.02
CA GLY A 475 53.49 18.52 5.13
C GLY A 475 54.07 17.82 3.89
N GLY A 476 54.24 18.55 2.78
CA GLY A 476 54.96 18.02 1.62
C GLY A 476 56.49 18.12 1.76
N ARG A 477 57.23 17.25 1.05
CA ARG A 477 58.44 17.64 0.32
C ARG A 477 58.87 16.61 -0.73
N ARG A 478 59.12 17.18 -1.91
CA ARG A 478 59.62 16.72 -3.21
C ARG A 478 60.72 15.63 -3.20
N GLY A 479 60.67 14.77 -4.23
CA GLY A 479 61.80 14.63 -5.14
C GLY A 479 62.09 13.23 -5.71
N ARG A 480 61.94 13.13 -7.04
CA ARG A 480 62.85 12.47 -8.01
C ARG A 480 62.27 11.25 -8.76
N SER A 481 62.05 11.45 -10.06
CA SER A 481 61.90 10.42 -11.08
C SER A 481 63.28 9.86 -11.47
N PRO A 482 63.36 8.63 -11.98
CA PRO A 482 63.77 8.49 -13.39
C PRO A 482 62.94 7.49 -14.21
N ARG A 483 62.94 7.76 -15.53
CA ARG A 483 62.37 7.02 -16.67
C ARG A 483 63.05 5.65 -16.89
N ALA A 484 62.33 4.68 -17.46
CA ALA A 484 62.46 4.18 -18.86
C ALA A 484 62.09 2.69 -19.07
N GLY A 485 61.42 2.42 -20.21
CA GLY A 485 61.22 1.09 -20.86
C GLY A 485 59.86 0.45 -20.56
N GLY A 486 58.90 0.22 -21.47
CA GLY A 486 58.89 0.20 -22.94
C GLY A 486 58.73 -1.24 -23.44
N TYR A 487 57.50 -1.73 -23.65
CA TYR A 487 57.14 -2.78 -24.62
C TYR A 487 55.65 -2.66 -25.03
N ARG A 488 55.38 -3.20 -26.23
CA ARG A 488 54.35 -2.89 -27.23
C ARG A 488 52.90 -3.26 -26.89
N GLU A 489 52.01 -2.51 -27.54
CA GLU A 489 50.60 -2.80 -27.80
C GLU A 489 50.43 -4.11 -28.60
N ASP A 490 49.58 -4.99 -28.09
CA ASP A 490 48.76 -5.89 -28.91
C ASP A 490 47.30 -5.58 -28.57
N GLU A 491 46.51 -5.33 -29.61
CA GLU A 491 45.09 -4.96 -29.61
C GLU A 491 44.23 -6.06 -28.97
N VAL A 492 43.61 -5.76 -27.82
CA VAL A 492 42.57 -6.59 -27.19
C VAL A 492 41.25 -5.82 -27.28
N PRO A 493 40.14 -6.46 -27.69
CA PRO A 493 38.84 -5.79 -27.82
C PRO A 493 38.40 -5.17 -26.49
N ASP A 494 37.84 -3.96 -26.58
CA ASP A 494 37.34 -3.14 -25.47
C ASP A 494 36.63 -3.98 -24.39
N PRO A 495 37.21 -4.16 -23.19
CA PRO A 495 36.49 -4.80 -22.10
C PRO A 495 35.41 -3.82 -21.64
N THR A 496 34.16 -4.25 -21.78
CA THR A 496 33.00 -3.64 -21.11
C THR A 496 33.42 -3.17 -19.70
N PRO A 497 33.10 -1.93 -19.30
CA PRO A 497 33.65 -1.32 -18.10
C PRO A 497 33.39 -2.23 -16.89
N THR A 498 34.47 -2.66 -16.25
CA THR A 498 34.37 -3.27 -14.91
C THR A 498 33.72 -2.24 -13.99
N PRO A 499 32.59 -2.56 -13.32
CA PRO A 499 31.91 -1.62 -12.45
C PRO A 499 32.86 -1.14 -11.33
N ASP A 500 32.89 0.15 -11.04
CA ASP A 500 33.71 0.75 -10.00
C ASP A 500 33.56 0.01 -8.66
N ALA A 501 34.62 -0.07 -7.85
CA ALA A 501 34.65 -0.80 -6.57
C ALA A 501 33.57 -0.35 -5.54
N GLU A 502 32.90 0.80 -5.75
CA GLU A 502 31.72 1.22 -4.99
C GLU A 502 30.42 0.49 -5.40
N THR A 503 30.27 0.12 -6.67
CA THR A 503 29.07 -0.54 -7.22
C THR A 503 29.02 -2.05 -6.93
N MET A 504 30.17 -2.66 -6.59
CA MET A 504 30.30 -4.06 -6.16
C MET A 504 30.09 -4.27 -4.66
N ARG A 505 29.62 -3.26 -3.91
CA ARG A 505 29.28 -3.41 -2.50
C ARG A 505 27.82 -3.84 -2.33
N LEU A 506 27.59 -4.82 -1.46
CA LEU A 506 26.25 -5.13 -0.99
C LEU A 506 25.62 -3.87 -0.35
N PRO A 507 24.39 -3.50 -0.74
CA PRO A 507 23.67 -2.45 -0.06
C PRO A 507 23.54 -2.78 1.43
N THR A 508 23.60 -1.77 2.28
CA THR A 508 23.43 -1.93 3.74
C THR A 508 22.05 -2.49 4.13
N LYS A 509 21.10 -2.55 3.18
CA LYS A 509 19.79 -3.17 3.32
C LYS A 509 19.40 -3.94 2.07
N LEU A 510 18.94 -5.17 2.25
CA LEU A 510 18.42 -6.01 1.19
C LEU A 510 16.88 -5.95 1.20
N THR A 511 16.28 -5.63 0.05
CA THR A 511 14.83 -5.74 -0.16
C THR A 511 14.41 -7.21 -0.13
N GLY A 512 13.10 -7.50 -0.05
CA GLY A 512 12.60 -8.87 -0.17
C GLY A 512 13.05 -9.54 -1.47
N HIS A 513 13.14 -8.77 -2.56
CA HIS A 513 13.66 -9.22 -3.84
C HIS A 513 15.18 -9.52 -3.78
N HIS A 514 15.99 -8.64 -3.18
CA HIS A 514 17.43 -8.91 -3.01
C HIS A 514 17.70 -10.13 -2.13
N LYS A 515 16.87 -10.38 -1.12
CA LYS A 515 16.95 -11.59 -0.30
C LYS A 515 16.58 -12.84 -1.11
N ALA A 516 15.55 -12.77 -1.94
CA ALA A 516 15.18 -13.85 -2.85
C ALA A 516 16.32 -14.20 -3.83
N GLU A 517 17.00 -13.18 -4.38
CA GLU A 517 18.20 -13.37 -5.21
C GLU A 517 19.33 -14.08 -4.44
N GLN A 518 19.56 -13.73 -3.18
CA GLN A 518 20.58 -14.39 -2.36
C GLN A 518 20.21 -15.84 -2.03
N GLU A 519 18.93 -16.14 -1.77
CA GLU A 519 18.50 -17.52 -1.57
C GLU A 519 18.63 -18.35 -2.86
N LEU A 520 18.46 -17.75 -4.05
CA LEU A 520 18.73 -18.43 -5.32
C LEU A 520 20.22 -18.75 -5.49
N LEU A 521 21.11 -17.79 -5.21
CA LEU A 521 22.57 -18.00 -5.21
C LEU A 521 22.97 -19.10 -4.21
N ARG A 522 22.29 -19.16 -3.06
CA ARG A 522 22.52 -20.17 -2.04
C ARG A 522 22.07 -21.56 -2.50
N LEU A 523 20.89 -21.70 -3.11
CA LEU A 523 20.42 -22.96 -3.67
C LEU A 523 21.32 -23.46 -4.81
N LEU A 524 21.85 -22.54 -5.64
CA LEU A 524 22.87 -22.86 -6.64
C LEU A 524 24.15 -23.40 -6.00
N ALA A 525 24.66 -22.73 -4.96
CA ALA A 525 25.84 -23.19 -4.23
C ALA A 525 25.66 -24.57 -3.57
N MET A 526 24.41 -24.93 -3.21
CA MET A 526 24.06 -26.23 -2.62
C MET A 526 23.71 -27.31 -3.67
N ASN A 527 23.83 -26.99 -4.97
CA ASN A 527 23.42 -27.84 -6.09
C ASN A 527 21.97 -28.34 -6.01
N ASP A 528 21.03 -27.46 -5.66
CA ASP A 528 19.61 -27.83 -5.56
C ASP A 528 19.06 -28.43 -6.88
N ALA A 529 18.38 -29.57 -6.76
CA ALA A 529 17.95 -30.36 -7.90
C ALA A 529 16.90 -29.65 -8.78
N VAL A 530 16.05 -28.79 -8.20
CA VAL A 530 15.02 -28.06 -8.95
C VAL A 530 15.62 -26.84 -9.62
N VAL A 531 16.46 -26.09 -8.90
CA VAL A 531 17.10 -24.88 -9.43
C VAL A 531 18.04 -25.19 -10.59
N ARG A 532 18.79 -26.28 -10.53
CA ARG A 532 19.72 -26.70 -11.60
C ARG A 532 19.03 -26.98 -12.94
N GLU A 533 17.80 -27.49 -12.91
CA GLU A 533 17.04 -27.84 -14.12
C GLU A 533 16.39 -26.61 -14.78
N VAL A 534 16.47 -25.42 -14.15
CA VAL A 534 15.89 -24.19 -14.68
C VAL A 534 16.98 -23.30 -15.26
N HIS A 535 16.76 -22.82 -16.49
CA HIS A 535 17.59 -21.77 -17.06
C HIS A 535 17.41 -20.45 -16.29
N ILE A 536 18.46 -20.03 -15.58
CA ILE A 536 18.48 -18.78 -14.82
C ILE A 536 19.05 -17.68 -15.71
N ASP A 537 18.26 -16.63 -15.90
CA ASP A 537 18.66 -15.46 -16.67
C ASP A 537 19.28 -14.40 -15.72
N GLU A 538 20.38 -13.77 -16.11
CA GLU A 538 21.05 -12.75 -15.29
C GLU A 538 20.12 -11.58 -14.90
N SER A 539 19.09 -11.30 -15.71
CA SER A 539 18.07 -10.28 -15.40
C SER A 539 17.24 -10.58 -14.15
N TRP A 540 17.33 -11.80 -13.61
CA TRP A 540 16.73 -12.16 -12.33
C TRP A 540 17.44 -11.52 -11.14
N PHE A 541 18.67 -11.07 -11.34
CA PHE A 541 19.44 -10.34 -10.34
C PHE A 541 19.34 -8.84 -10.59
N SER A 542 19.06 -8.07 -9.53
CA SER A 542 18.93 -6.62 -9.61
C SER A 542 20.16 -5.89 -9.07
N LEU A 543 21.01 -6.57 -8.29
CA LEU A 543 22.25 -6.01 -7.77
C LEU A 543 23.47 -6.47 -8.58
N PRO A 544 24.39 -5.57 -8.96
CA PRO A 544 25.62 -5.93 -9.67
C PRO A 544 26.43 -7.02 -8.98
N ILE A 545 26.53 -6.97 -7.63
CA ILE A 545 27.25 -7.99 -6.86
C ILE A 545 26.56 -9.37 -6.88
N HIS A 546 25.24 -9.44 -7.06
CA HIS A 546 24.52 -10.71 -7.20
C HIS A 546 24.71 -11.30 -8.60
N VAL A 547 24.71 -10.46 -9.64
CA VAL A 547 25.07 -10.87 -11.01
C VAL A 547 26.50 -11.41 -11.02
N ALA A 548 27.44 -10.72 -10.38
CA ALA A 548 28.83 -11.16 -10.27
C ALA A 548 28.98 -12.48 -9.52
N ALA A 549 28.26 -12.64 -8.40
CA ALA A 549 28.22 -13.89 -7.64
C ALA A 549 27.63 -15.05 -8.45
N TYR A 550 26.56 -14.80 -9.23
CA TYR A 550 25.98 -15.79 -10.14
C TYR A 550 26.98 -16.24 -11.21
N ARG A 551 27.64 -15.30 -11.89
CA ARG A 551 28.67 -15.61 -12.91
C ARG A 551 29.87 -16.37 -12.36
N LEU A 552 30.23 -16.10 -11.10
CA LEU A 552 31.29 -16.84 -10.41
C LEU A 552 30.85 -18.29 -10.11
N LEU A 553 29.59 -18.48 -9.70
CA LEU A 553 29.05 -19.79 -9.30
C LEU A 553 28.68 -20.68 -10.50
N SER A 554 28.10 -20.12 -11.56
CA SER A 554 27.42 -20.90 -12.61
C SER A 554 28.31 -21.97 -13.28
N PRO A 555 29.59 -21.73 -13.62
CA PRO A 555 30.42 -22.74 -14.27
C PRO A 555 30.66 -23.95 -13.35
N SER A 556 30.85 -23.71 -12.05
CA SER A 556 31.07 -24.80 -11.08
C SER A 556 29.81 -25.60 -10.77
N VAL A 557 28.62 -25.00 -10.93
CA VAL A 557 27.35 -25.75 -10.86
C VAL A 557 27.19 -26.65 -12.09
N GLU A 558 27.56 -26.14 -13.28
CA GLU A 558 27.56 -26.92 -14.52
C GLU A 558 28.54 -28.10 -14.45
N ASP A 559 29.77 -27.87 -13.96
CA ASP A 559 30.79 -28.90 -13.79
C ASP A 559 30.40 -29.98 -12.76
N ALA A 560 29.69 -29.61 -11.70
CA ALA A 560 29.26 -30.55 -10.66
C ALA A 560 28.19 -31.55 -11.17
N GLY A 561 27.34 -31.15 -12.12
CA GLY A 561 26.30 -32.00 -12.68
C GLY A 561 25.25 -32.50 -11.67
N ALA A 562 24.43 -33.46 -12.08
CA ALA A 562 23.35 -34.00 -11.24
C ALA A 562 23.90 -34.85 -10.08
N GLY A 563 23.68 -34.39 -8.84
CA GLY A 563 24.08 -35.12 -7.62
C GLY A 563 25.55 -34.95 -7.22
N GLY A 564 26.33 -34.16 -7.96
CA GLY A 564 27.68 -33.76 -7.57
C GLY A 564 27.70 -32.61 -6.57
N THR A 565 28.87 -32.32 -6.00
CA THR A 565 29.06 -31.19 -5.09
C THR A 565 29.72 -30.03 -5.82
N VAL A 566 29.19 -28.83 -5.70
CA VAL A 566 29.84 -27.60 -6.21
C VAL A 566 31.14 -27.37 -5.47
N ASP A 567 32.26 -27.27 -6.19
CA ASP A 567 33.58 -26.99 -5.60
C ASP A 567 33.72 -25.51 -5.23
N LEU A 568 33.06 -25.12 -4.14
CA LEU A 568 33.17 -23.78 -3.56
C LEU A 568 34.59 -23.50 -3.04
N GLY A 569 35.36 -24.54 -2.70
CA GLY A 569 36.71 -24.41 -2.17
C GLY A 569 37.65 -23.75 -3.18
N SER A 570 37.66 -24.25 -4.42
CA SER A 570 38.47 -23.67 -5.50
C SER A 570 37.99 -22.27 -5.91
N LEU A 571 36.68 -22.02 -5.86
CA LEU A 571 36.09 -20.72 -6.16
C LEU A 571 36.47 -19.63 -5.14
N ILE A 572 36.52 -19.97 -3.85
CA ILE A 572 36.74 -19.03 -2.75
C ILE A 572 38.23 -18.88 -2.43
N ALA A 573 39.00 -19.98 -2.42
CA ALA A 573 40.42 -19.96 -2.04
C ALA A 573 41.30 -19.20 -3.03
N GLY A 574 40.88 -19.08 -4.30
CA GLY A 574 41.59 -18.34 -5.34
C GLY A 574 41.14 -16.89 -5.54
N ASN A 575 40.07 -16.43 -4.88
CA ASN A 575 39.39 -15.18 -5.23
C ASN A 575 39.08 -14.31 -4.01
N SER A 576 39.77 -13.16 -3.89
CA SER A 576 39.56 -12.17 -2.81
C SER A 576 38.50 -11.11 -3.16
N SER A 577 37.66 -11.36 -4.16
CA SER A 577 36.64 -10.42 -4.61
C SER A 577 35.42 -10.35 -3.68
N PRO A 578 34.67 -9.23 -3.68
CA PRO A 578 33.43 -9.08 -2.92
C PRO A 578 32.39 -10.16 -3.21
N GLU A 579 32.27 -10.60 -4.46
CA GLU A 579 31.34 -11.65 -4.90
C GLU A 579 31.75 -13.04 -4.38
N ALA A 580 33.05 -13.37 -4.34
CA ALA A 580 33.53 -14.61 -3.73
C ALA A 580 33.25 -14.64 -2.22
N ALA A 581 33.41 -13.50 -1.53
CA ALA A 581 33.08 -13.37 -0.12
C ALA A 581 31.56 -13.51 0.14
N LEU A 582 30.71 -12.99 -0.76
CA LEU A 582 29.26 -13.17 -0.68
C LEU A 582 28.87 -14.64 -0.86
N VAL A 583 29.41 -15.31 -1.88
CA VAL A 583 29.15 -16.74 -2.13
C VAL A 583 29.55 -17.59 -0.91
N ALA A 584 30.72 -17.33 -0.33
CA ALA A 584 31.18 -17.99 0.90
C ALA A 584 30.20 -17.79 2.07
N ALA A 585 29.79 -16.53 2.31
CA ALA A 585 28.87 -16.20 3.40
C ALA A 585 27.48 -16.85 3.23
N LEU A 586 26.98 -16.94 2.00
CA LEU A 586 25.70 -17.60 1.70
C LEU A 586 25.78 -19.12 1.88
N ALA A 587 26.85 -19.74 1.39
CA ALA A 587 27.06 -21.18 1.52
C ALA A 587 27.26 -21.62 2.97
N MET A 588 27.87 -20.79 3.81
CA MET A 588 28.09 -21.06 5.24
C MET A 588 26.90 -20.71 6.14
N SER A 589 25.82 -20.13 5.60
CA SER A 589 24.63 -19.79 6.39
C SER A 589 23.95 -21.05 6.93
N ASP A 590 23.52 -21.01 8.19
CA ASP A 590 22.82 -22.09 8.92
C ASP A 590 21.29 -22.00 8.82
N ARG A 591 20.76 -20.92 8.23
CA ARG A 591 19.32 -20.71 8.02
C ARG A 591 18.68 -21.82 7.16
N PRO A 592 17.41 -22.21 7.36
CA PRO A 592 16.73 -23.14 6.47
C PRO A 592 16.76 -22.66 5.00
N LEU A 593 16.82 -23.59 4.05
CA LEU A 593 16.70 -23.27 2.63
C LEU A 593 15.23 -22.93 2.30
N ALA A 594 15.03 -22.00 1.37
CA ALA A 594 13.70 -21.67 0.86
C ALA A 594 13.16 -22.81 -0.03
N ASP A 595 11.84 -22.90 -0.17
CA ASP A 595 11.22 -23.77 -1.18
C ASP A 595 11.66 -23.32 -2.59
N SER A 596 12.32 -24.21 -3.32
CA SER A 596 12.91 -23.90 -4.61
C SER A 596 11.87 -23.61 -5.68
N THR A 597 10.69 -24.22 -5.63
CA THR A 597 9.63 -24.01 -6.63
C THR A 597 8.96 -22.65 -6.42
N GLU A 598 8.61 -22.32 -5.18
CA GLU A 598 8.02 -21.03 -4.82
C GLU A 598 8.99 -19.87 -5.12
N LEU A 599 10.28 -20.05 -4.77
CA LEU A 599 11.30 -19.04 -5.02
C LEU A 599 11.50 -18.75 -6.51
N LEU A 600 11.57 -19.80 -7.34
CA LEU A 600 11.76 -19.66 -8.78
C LEU A 600 10.57 -18.95 -9.45
N ASN A 601 9.33 -19.25 -9.04
CA ASN A 601 8.15 -18.56 -9.56
C ASN A 601 8.19 -17.07 -9.20
N ARG A 602 8.51 -16.74 -7.95
CA ARG A 602 8.64 -15.36 -7.48
C ARG A 602 9.72 -14.57 -8.24
N LEU A 603 10.88 -15.19 -8.50
CA LEU A 603 11.99 -14.55 -9.22
C LEU A 603 11.74 -14.44 -10.73
N LYS A 604 11.09 -15.42 -11.36
CA LYS A 604 10.67 -15.36 -12.77
C LYS A 604 9.76 -14.18 -13.05
N VAL A 605 8.73 -13.99 -12.23
CA VAL A 605 7.80 -12.86 -12.38
C VAL A 605 8.53 -11.53 -12.19
N GLY A 606 9.41 -11.44 -11.18
CA GLY A 606 10.24 -10.24 -10.95
C GLY A 606 11.22 -9.93 -12.08
N GLY A 607 11.84 -10.94 -12.68
CA GLY A 607 12.75 -10.82 -13.82
C GLY A 607 12.04 -10.32 -15.07
N ILE A 608 10.85 -10.87 -15.37
CA ILE A 608 10.02 -10.43 -16.50
C ILE A 608 9.58 -8.97 -16.32
N ASP A 609 9.15 -8.58 -15.11
CA ASP A 609 8.77 -7.19 -14.83
C ASP A 609 9.93 -6.20 -15.03
N ARG A 610 11.17 -6.59 -14.71
CA ARG A 610 12.36 -5.78 -15.01
C ARG A 610 12.71 -5.70 -16.49
N ARG A 611 12.63 -6.82 -17.22
CA ARG A 611 12.86 -6.82 -18.67
C ARG A 611 11.82 -5.94 -19.39
N ILE A 612 10.55 -6.04 -18.97
CA ILE A 612 9.47 -5.14 -19.41
C ILE A 612 9.86 -3.68 -19.11
N HIS A 613 10.36 -3.37 -17.92
CA HIS A 613 10.80 -2.01 -17.59
C HIS A 613 11.96 -1.53 -18.47
N LYS A 614 12.99 -2.36 -18.68
CA LYS A 614 14.17 -2.04 -19.51
C LYS A 614 13.78 -1.83 -20.98
N ILE A 615 12.91 -2.67 -21.52
CA ILE A 615 12.41 -2.54 -22.90
C ILE A 615 11.52 -1.31 -23.04
N ARG A 616 10.68 -0.99 -22.05
CA ARG A 616 9.91 0.25 -22.03
C ARG A 616 10.83 1.47 -22.05
N THR A 617 11.89 1.48 -21.24
CA THR A 617 12.90 2.55 -21.27
C THR A 617 13.61 2.61 -22.64
N LYS A 618 13.93 1.47 -23.25
CA LYS A 618 14.54 1.41 -24.60
C LYS A 618 13.58 1.92 -25.68
N LEU A 619 12.29 1.59 -25.59
CA LEU A 619 11.23 2.08 -26.48
C LEU A 619 11.08 3.59 -26.35
N ASP A 620 11.10 4.12 -25.12
CA ASP A 620 11.07 5.57 -24.87
C ASP A 620 12.28 6.27 -25.53
N THR A 621 13.48 5.69 -25.42
CA THR A 621 14.68 6.21 -26.07
C THR A 621 14.58 6.15 -27.60
N LEU A 622 14.23 5.00 -28.18
CA LEU A 622 14.12 4.83 -29.64
C LEU A 622 13.04 5.75 -30.23
N ALA A 623 11.91 5.91 -29.54
CA ALA A 623 10.84 6.82 -29.93
C ALA A 623 11.29 8.29 -29.86
N SER A 624 12.06 8.68 -28.84
CA SER A 624 12.60 10.04 -28.70
C SER A 624 13.61 10.40 -29.79
N GLU A 625 14.31 9.42 -30.34
CA GLU A 625 15.31 9.58 -31.41
C GLU A 625 14.72 9.36 -32.81
N GLY A 626 13.41 9.07 -32.92
CA GLY A 626 12.75 8.78 -34.19
C GLY A 626 13.27 7.51 -34.89
N ARG A 627 13.84 6.57 -34.14
CA ARG A 627 14.38 5.31 -34.66
C ARG A 627 13.30 4.23 -34.67
N ASP A 628 13.45 3.25 -35.57
CA ASP A 628 12.55 2.09 -35.63
C ASP A 628 12.57 1.32 -34.30
N TYR A 629 11.38 1.09 -33.75
CA TYR A 629 11.17 0.46 -32.45
C TYR A 629 10.38 -0.85 -32.55
N SER A 630 10.08 -1.33 -33.76
CA SER A 630 9.21 -2.49 -34.02
C SER A 630 9.70 -3.75 -33.31
N MET A 631 10.99 -4.07 -33.37
CA MET A 631 11.57 -5.23 -32.68
C MET A 631 11.50 -5.14 -31.15
N ALA A 632 11.73 -3.95 -30.58
CA ALA A 632 11.64 -3.75 -29.13
C ALA A 632 10.18 -3.82 -28.65
N PHE A 633 9.23 -3.46 -29.51
CA PHE A 633 7.80 -3.56 -29.23
C PHE A 633 7.30 -5.01 -29.29
N GLU A 634 7.77 -5.80 -30.27
CA GLU A 634 7.50 -7.24 -30.33
C GLU A 634 8.06 -7.99 -29.11
N GLU A 635 9.28 -7.67 -28.68
CA GLU A 635 9.90 -8.24 -27.48
C GLU A 635 9.11 -7.87 -26.20
N LEU A 636 8.57 -6.66 -26.12
CA LEU A 636 7.69 -6.25 -25.01
C LEU A 636 6.39 -7.08 -24.97
N ILE A 637 5.76 -7.32 -26.12
CA ILE A 637 4.53 -8.12 -26.22
C ILE A 637 4.80 -9.57 -25.79
N ALA A 638 5.91 -10.15 -26.24
CA ALA A 638 6.31 -11.50 -25.86
C ALA A 638 6.48 -11.66 -24.33
N LEU A 639 7.18 -10.71 -23.70
CA LEU A 639 7.37 -10.70 -22.25
C LEU A 639 6.07 -10.47 -21.47
N GLU A 640 5.19 -9.61 -21.96
CA GLU A 640 3.88 -9.41 -21.34
C GLU A 640 2.98 -10.64 -21.43
N HIS A 641 3.09 -11.41 -22.51
CA HIS A 641 2.40 -12.70 -22.67
C HIS A 641 2.96 -13.77 -21.72
N GLU A 642 4.29 -13.90 -21.65
CA GLU A 642 4.97 -14.81 -20.72
C GLU A 642 4.61 -14.50 -19.25
N ARG A 643 4.56 -13.22 -18.88
CA ARG A 643 4.11 -12.78 -17.54
C ARG A 643 2.69 -13.24 -17.21
N ARG A 644 1.78 -13.22 -18.20
CA ARG A 644 0.38 -13.62 -18.01
C ARG A 644 0.25 -15.12 -17.78
N LEU A 645 0.99 -15.93 -18.54
CA LEU A 645 0.97 -17.39 -18.40
C LEU A 645 1.49 -17.85 -17.03
N LEU A 646 2.53 -17.18 -16.50
CA LEU A 646 3.07 -17.51 -15.18
C LEU A 646 2.11 -17.14 -14.05
N ARG A 647 1.37 -16.03 -14.17
CA ARG A 647 0.37 -15.59 -13.17
C ARG A 647 -0.97 -16.32 -13.25
N SER A 648 -1.22 -17.11 -14.31
CA SER A 648 -2.44 -17.93 -14.43
C SER A 648 -2.28 -19.35 -13.89
N ASN A 649 -1.05 -19.76 -13.56
CA ASN A 649 -0.71 -21.06 -12.98
C ASN A 649 -0.44 -20.98 -11.45
N GLU A 650 -0.60 -19.78 -10.86
CA GLU A 650 -0.75 -19.53 -9.41
C GLU A 650 -2.24 -19.50 -9.07
#